data_AF-A0A9K3KA45-F1
#
_entry.id   AF-A0A9K3KA45-F1
#
_cell.length_a   1.000
_cell.length_b   1.000
_cell.length_c   1.000
_cell.angle_alpha   90.00
_cell.angle_beta   90.00
_cell.angle_gamma   90.00
#
_symmetry.space_group_name_H-M   'P 1'
#
loop_
_entity.id
_entity.type
_entity.pdbx_description
1 polymer ?
#
loop_
_entity_poly.entity_id
_entity_poly.type
_entity_poly.pdbx_seq_one_letter_code
_entity_poly.pdbx_strand_id
1 'polypeptide(L)'
;MSSNATSCLLSSPSRRSNKKQRIDNQPAILKDTNKTTRISLQQTNEVTVFTEQTVQQQLMEHDNGRLVLHALSFLNVVTLLRKQLVSKRFKDLCTEAITAKSGKDGPKPLTDGTLMEAFHKFCGIIYHHIFFKADMEEIACEYGYPINSWDVSQVTDMSYLFSGKTSFNRYIGSWDTSNVTNMRSMFRDCASFNQDIGQWDVSNVTDMNYMFDGAKHFNQDIGSWVVSNVTDMSAMFQNSIEFNQDIGRWDVSKVTNMNEMFYGAHEFNQDIARWDVSKVRSMGAMFFRAKEFNQYIGGSDVSNVRDMHEMFASASKFNQDIGQWDTSNVINMSSMFEGATCFNQAIGQWDVSKVTTMSRMFYYAKEFNQNIGGWDVSNVEKMIEMFKCALKFNQDLRKWDMGRVEYMFSMFDGARAFNGSLRYWDRSNDRYADDWRLDFVVHSQAVTARWEGLRGQTMPMRNFLFRIVHQPTKIYPTVPAEDRKGQINKVVFQRYQILSSNPTSFVPPSPSRRSNKKQRIDNQPAILKDTNKTTSISLQQINEVTMFTEQTVLEQFMEHDNGGLMHHVMSFLDVVSLCRKQVVSKQFKDLCKKAITAKCGKNGPKPLTNESLKEAVQEFCDIMYFNENCIDDMEDIACEYGFPIDSWNVSQVTDMTELFCETGCFDEYIGSWDTSNVTNMDSMFACAAYFNQDIGQWDVSNVKDMSGMFFHAERFNQDITCWDVSKVASMSDMFRGAHEFNQDIGRWDVSKVKYMSSMFEGAQKFTQDISSWNVSSVADMKCMFKGASKFNQNIGSWDVSSVMDMSEMFYQAVDFDQNIGHWDVSNVRNMKGMFYIADSFNQDIAQWNVSMVTDMSGMFYYAAEFNQNIGGWDVSQVTNMSGMLTSAIKFNQDIRQWDTSNVIDMSCMFEEAVCFNQAIGQWDVSKVRDMSGLFYRAKEFNQYIGGWDVSNVRDMHEMFAFASKFNQDIGQWDTSNVINMSSMFEGATCFNQAIGQWDVSKVTEMSKMFNGAEEFNQYIGGWDVSNVKSMVEMFKGALKFNQDIEKWDVSRVEYMFSMFDGARAFDGSLRCWDMSKARNTYLMMPY
;
A
#
# COMPACT_ATOMS: atom_id res chain seq x y z
N MET A 1 -50.16 38.98 -40.54
CA MET A 1 -50.26 37.73 -39.78
C MET A 1 -48.93 37.54 -39.05
N SER A 2 -48.82 37.36 -37.74
CA SER A 2 -49.72 36.69 -36.76
C SER A 2 -49.73 35.15 -36.94
N SER A 3 -49.90 34.33 -35.90
CA SER A 3 -50.38 34.60 -34.53
C SER A 3 -49.61 33.71 -33.54
N ASN A 4 -49.21 34.18 -32.35
CA ASN A 4 -49.95 34.10 -31.06
C ASN A 4 -50.55 32.71 -30.79
N ALA A 5 -50.08 31.97 -29.77
CA ALA A 5 -50.42 32.10 -28.32
C ALA A 5 -51.73 31.32 -28.00
N THR A 6 -52.29 31.22 -26.79
CA THR A 6 -52.26 32.01 -25.52
C THR A 6 -52.74 31.05 -24.39
N SER A 7 -52.88 31.32 -23.08
CA SER A 7 -52.79 32.48 -22.15
C SER A 7 -52.75 31.90 -20.71
N CYS A 8 -52.28 32.55 -19.64
CA CYS A 8 -52.88 33.68 -18.87
C CYS A 8 -52.02 33.87 -17.59
N LEU A 9 -51.95 35.00 -16.86
CA LEU A 9 -52.25 36.41 -17.18
C LEU A 9 -51.67 37.34 -16.08
N LEU A 10 -51.28 38.56 -16.50
CA LEU A 10 -51.06 39.83 -15.76
C LEU A 10 -49.62 40.13 -15.23
N SER A 11 -49.07 41.34 -15.37
CA SER A 11 -49.55 42.60 -16.02
C SER A 11 -48.41 43.47 -16.60
N SER A 12 -48.73 44.34 -17.57
CA SER A 12 -47.79 45.14 -18.42
C SER A 12 -47.57 46.59 -17.91
N PRO A 13 -46.90 47.58 -18.59
CA PRO A 13 -46.80 47.91 -20.05
C PRO A 13 -45.39 48.33 -20.61
N SER A 14 -45.11 48.68 -21.88
CA SER A 14 -45.60 48.31 -23.25
C SER A 14 -44.78 49.04 -24.36
N ARG A 15 -44.96 48.68 -25.67
CA ARG A 15 -44.52 49.39 -26.94
C ARG A 15 -43.13 48.97 -27.50
N ARG A 16 -42.78 49.09 -28.82
CA ARG A 16 -43.50 49.59 -30.02
C ARG A 16 -43.04 48.94 -31.38
N SER A 17 -44.01 48.51 -32.21
CA SER A 17 -44.10 48.56 -33.70
C SER A 17 -42.99 48.10 -34.70
N ASN A 18 -43.31 47.02 -35.47
CA ASN A 18 -43.45 46.93 -36.98
C ASN A 18 -42.44 46.23 -37.98
N LYS A 19 -42.98 45.23 -38.74
CA LYS A 19 -42.86 44.88 -40.22
C LYS A 19 -41.83 43.87 -40.87
N LYS A 20 -42.33 42.64 -41.18
CA LYS A 20 -42.59 41.95 -42.52
C LYS A 20 -41.52 41.32 -43.49
N GLN A 21 -41.89 40.14 -44.08
CA GLN A 21 -41.47 39.42 -45.34
C GLN A 21 -40.17 38.55 -45.39
N ARG A 22 -39.92 37.62 -46.35
CA ARG A 22 -40.63 36.40 -46.90
C ARG A 22 -39.81 35.77 -48.08
N ILE A 23 -39.66 34.42 -48.20
CA ILE A 23 -39.80 33.54 -49.43
C ILE A 23 -39.18 32.14 -49.22
N ASP A 24 -39.70 31.14 -49.96
CA ASP A 24 -39.51 29.68 -49.84
C ASP A 24 -38.62 29.06 -50.95
N ASN A 25 -38.19 27.79 -50.80
CA ASN A 25 -38.20 26.79 -51.91
C ASN A 25 -37.93 25.33 -51.45
N GLN A 26 -38.53 24.37 -52.16
CA GLN A 26 -38.29 22.90 -52.14
C GLN A 26 -37.82 22.48 -53.58
N PRO A 27 -37.96 21.24 -54.15
CA PRO A 27 -38.35 19.90 -53.62
C PRO A 27 -37.59 18.66 -54.24
N ALA A 28 -38.02 17.43 -53.85
CA ALA A 28 -38.26 16.26 -54.75
C ALA A 28 -37.07 15.47 -55.41
N ILE A 29 -37.14 14.19 -55.85
CA ILE A 29 -38.06 13.02 -55.64
C ILE A 29 -37.44 11.70 -56.24
N LEU A 30 -37.83 10.52 -55.71
CA LEU A 30 -37.78 9.12 -56.27
C LEU A 30 -36.44 8.40 -56.67
N LYS A 31 -36.33 7.13 -56.18
CA LYS A 31 -36.03 5.80 -56.83
C LYS A 31 -35.35 5.74 -58.24
N ASP A 32 -34.59 4.71 -58.65
CA ASP A 32 -34.51 3.28 -58.24
C ASP A 32 -33.23 2.54 -58.77
N THR A 33 -33.00 1.31 -58.28
CA THR A 33 -32.22 0.18 -58.90
C THR A 33 -30.72 0.25 -59.33
N ASN A 34 -29.96 -0.72 -58.80
CA ASN A 34 -28.98 -1.62 -59.46
C ASN A 34 -27.53 -1.21 -59.89
N LYS A 35 -26.58 -1.98 -59.31
CA LYS A 35 -25.36 -2.59 -59.89
C LYS A 35 -24.12 -1.73 -60.27
N THR A 36 -23.13 -1.84 -59.38
CA THR A 36 -21.74 -2.26 -59.67
C THR A 36 -20.88 -1.46 -60.66
N THR A 37 -19.91 -0.67 -60.15
CA THR A 37 -18.44 -0.93 -60.21
C THR A 37 -17.66 0.30 -59.69
N ARG A 38 -16.43 0.06 -59.17
CA ARG A 38 -15.43 1.05 -58.70
C ARG A 38 -15.29 2.32 -59.57
N ILE A 39 -14.98 3.46 -58.93
CA ILE A 39 -13.81 4.31 -59.26
C ILE A 39 -13.51 5.36 -58.16
N SER A 40 -12.23 5.74 -58.06
CA SER A 40 -11.61 6.89 -57.33
C SER A 40 -12.08 7.26 -55.91
N LEU A 41 -11.13 7.17 -54.96
CA LEU A 41 -10.98 8.17 -53.91
C LEU A 41 -10.53 9.51 -54.56
N GLN A 42 -11.33 10.55 -54.43
CA GLN A 42 -10.90 11.95 -54.51
C GLN A 42 -11.60 12.76 -53.42
N GLN A 43 -11.06 13.95 -53.11
CA GLN A 43 -11.33 14.66 -51.87
C GLN A 43 -12.72 15.31 -51.81
N THR A 44 -13.55 14.88 -50.86
CA THR A 44 -14.64 15.68 -50.31
C THR A 44 -14.68 15.51 -48.79
N ASN A 45 -14.71 16.62 -48.06
CA ASN A 45 -14.80 16.64 -46.60
C ASN A 45 -16.23 16.28 -46.14
N GLU A 46 -16.54 14.99 -46.02
CA GLU A 46 -17.67 14.50 -45.22
C GLU A 46 -17.55 12.98 -45.01
N VAL A 47 -16.94 12.56 -43.89
CA VAL A 47 -17.12 11.18 -43.39
C VAL A 47 -18.44 11.19 -42.62
N THR A 48 -19.49 10.71 -43.27
CA THR A 48 -20.83 10.63 -42.69
C THR A 48 -20.80 9.87 -41.36
N VAL A 49 -21.30 10.48 -40.29
CA VAL A 49 -21.34 9.84 -38.98
C VAL A 49 -22.38 8.71 -39.02
N PHE A 50 -21.90 7.47 -39.15
CA PHE A 50 -22.69 6.28 -38.85
C PHE A 50 -23.03 6.29 -37.35
N THR A 51 -24.22 6.78 -37.02
CA THR A 51 -24.72 6.77 -35.65
C THR A 51 -24.93 5.34 -35.18
N GLU A 52 -24.60 5.10 -33.92
CA GLU A 52 -24.64 3.78 -33.27
C GLU A 52 -26.05 3.14 -33.34
N GLN A 53 -27.09 3.97 -33.31
CA GLN A 53 -28.49 3.57 -33.57
C GLN A 53 -28.68 2.84 -34.90
N THR A 54 -28.00 3.23 -35.97
CA THR A 54 -28.16 2.62 -37.30
C THR A 54 -27.66 1.17 -37.33
N VAL A 55 -26.58 0.89 -36.60
CA VAL A 55 -25.99 -0.46 -36.47
C VAL A 55 -26.81 -1.31 -35.49
N GLN A 56 -27.23 -0.73 -34.36
CA GLN A 56 -28.14 -1.41 -33.43
C GLN A 56 -29.47 -1.80 -34.10
N GLN A 57 -30.04 -0.91 -34.92
CA GLN A 57 -31.32 -1.17 -35.59
C GLN A 57 -31.25 -2.33 -36.61
N GLN A 58 -30.11 -2.53 -37.28
CA GLN A 58 -29.90 -3.70 -38.14
C GLN A 58 -29.56 -4.99 -37.38
N LEU A 59 -29.05 -4.89 -36.15
CA LEU A 59 -28.77 -6.05 -35.30
C LEU A 59 -30.02 -6.60 -34.58
N MET A 60 -31.07 -5.80 -34.42
CA MET A 60 -32.30 -6.23 -33.73
C MET A 60 -33.31 -7.01 -34.60
N GLU A 61 -33.03 -7.26 -35.88
CA GLU A 61 -33.94 -8.02 -36.78
C GLU A 61 -33.57 -9.51 -36.94
N HIS A 62 -32.51 -10.00 -36.29
CA HIS A 62 -32.06 -11.40 -36.43
C HIS A 62 -31.76 -12.11 -35.10
N ASP A 63 -32.73 -12.91 -34.63
CA ASP A 63 -32.57 -13.90 -33.56
C ASP A 63 -31.53 -14.97 -33.95
N ASN A 64 -30.29 -14.83 -33.49
CA ASN A 64 -29.31 -15.94 -33.37
C ASN A 64 -28.09 -15.54 -32.52
N GLY A 65 -28.03 -16.05 -31.28
CA GLY A 65 -27.01 -15.70 -30.27
C GLY A 65 -25.54 -16.02 -30.62
N ARG A 66 -25.24 -16.62 -31.78
CA ARG A 66 -23.86 -16.82 -32.26
C ARG A 66 -23.22 -15.56 -32.84
N LEU A 67 -24.01 -14.57 -33.28
CA LEU A 67 -23.47 -13.31 -33.80
C LEU A 67 -22.94 -12.37 -32.72
N VAL A 68 -23.38 -12.50 -31.46
CA VAL A 68 -23.00 -11.60 -30.36
C VAL A 68 -21.50 -11.66 -30.05
N LEU A 69 -20.89 -12.85 -30.09
CA LEU A 69 -19.43 -13.02 -29.95
C LEU A 69 -18.64 -12.32 -31.07
N HIS A 70 -19.13 -12.41 -32.31
CA HIS A 70 -18.53 -11.67 -33.43
C HIS A 70 -18.76 -10.16 -33.30
N ALA A 71 -19.93 -9.71 -32.83
CA ALA A 71 -20.23 -8.30 -32.61
C ALA A 71 -19.35 -7.68 -31.51
N LEU A 72 -19.13 -8.40 -30.40
CA LEU A 72 -18.21 -7.97 -29.33
C LEU A 72 -16.76 -7.91 -29.82
N SER A 73 -16.30 -8.91 -30.59
CA SER A 73 -14.96 -8.84 -31.20
C SER A 73 -14.83 -7.69 -32.20
N PHE A 74 -15.88 -7.40 -32.98
CA PHE A 74 -15.91 -6.27 -33.92
C PHE A 74 -15.97 -4.92 -33.20
N LEU A 75 -16.69 -4.82 -32.07
CA LEU A 75 -16.73 -3.61 -31.25
C LEU A 75 -15.38 -3.33 -30.57
N ASN A 76 -14.69 -4.39 -30.10
CA ASN A 76 -13.32 -4.29 -29.61
C ASN A 76 -12.34 -3.87 -30.72
N VAL A 77 -12.47 -4.43 -31.94
CA VAL A 77 -11.67 -4.01 -33.11
C VAL A 77 -11.97 -2.55 -33.50
N VAL A 78 -13.23 -2.12 -33.53
CA VAL A 78 -13.59 -0.71 -33.79
C VAL A 78 -13.07 0.21 -32.68
N THR A 79 -13.02 -0.25 -31.43
CA THR A 79 -12.45 0.51 -30.30
C THR A 79 -10.92 0.59 -30.36
N LEU A 80 -10.24 -0.49 -30.74
CA LEU A 80 -8.80 -0.48 -31.06
C LEU A 80 -8.50 0.47 -32.23
N LEU A 81 -9.27 0.36 -33.33
CA LEU A 81 -9.12 1.23 -34.50
C LEU A 81 -9.40 2.70 -34.17
N ARG A 82 -10.38 3.00 -33.30
CA ARG A 82 -10.60 4.36 -32.76
C ARG A 82 -9.40 4.82 -31.93
N LYS A 83 -8.87 4.00 -31.01
CA LYS A 83 -7.67 4.33 -30.22
C LYS A 83 -6.43 4.55 -31.12
N GLN A 84 -6.25 3.73 -32.16
CA GLN A 84 -5.17 3.88 -33.14
C GLN A 84 -5.36 5.11 -34.05
N LEU A 85 -6.57 5.43 -34.50
CA LEU A 85 -6.86 6.63 -35.29
C LEU A 85 -6.66 7.91 -34.48
N VAL A 86 -7.06 7.94 -33.21
CA VAL A 86 -6.77 9.05 -32.30
C VAL A 86 -5.27 9.15 -32.04
N SER A 87 -4.58 8.04 -31.74
CA SER A 87 -3.13 8.03 -31.53
C SER A 87 -2.33 8.48 -32.76
N LYS A 88 -2.74 8.06 -33.97
CA LYS A 88 -2.13 8.52 -35.21
C LYS A 88 -2.38 10.01 -35.45
N ARG A 89 -3.64 10.46 -35.40
CA ARG A 89 -3.99 11.89 -35.60
C ARG A 89 -3.32 12.80 -34.57
N PHE A 90 -3.11 12.31 -33.35
CA PHE A 90 -2.35 12.99 -32.30
C PHE A 90 -0.87 13.14 -32.68
N LYS A 91 -0.20 12.06 -33.09
CA LYS A 91 1.18 12.12 -33.62
C LYS A 91 1.29 13.08 -34.80
N ASP A 92 0.41 12.93 -35.80
CA ASP A 92 0.38 13.76 -37.00
C ASP A 92 0.25 15.26 -36.63
N LEU A 93 -0.66 15.62 -35.70
CA LEU A 93 -0.85 17.00 -35.23
C LEU A 93 0.38 17.57 -34.47
N CYS A 94 1.01 16.80 -33.58
CA CYS A 94 2.20 17.27 -32.87
C CYS A 94 3.40 17.45 -33.81
N THR A 95 3.55 16.56 -34.81
CA THR A 95 4.57 16.71 -35.87
C THR A 95 4.29 17.94 -36.75
N GLU A 96 3.03 18.18 -37.15
CA GLU A 96 2.64 19.41 -37.87
C GLU A 96 2.97 20.67 -37.06
N ALA A 97 2.69 20.68 -35.75
CA ALA A 97 2.92 21.82 -34.86
C ALA A 97 4.41 22.20 -34.74
N ILE A 98 5.25 21.20 -34.47
CA ILE A 98 6.71 21.35 -34.38
C ILE A 98 7.26 21.87 -35.71
N THR A 99 6.80 21.31 -36.83
CA THR A 99 7.23 21.72 -38.17
C THR A 99 6.74 23.13 -38.55
N ALA A 100 5.58 23.56 -38.03
CA ALA A 100 5.02 24.88 -38.29
C ALA A 100 5.71 26.01 -37.51
N LYS A 101 6.30 25.73 -36.34
CA LYS A 101 7.03 26.72 -35.53
C LYS A 101 8.55 26.74 -35.77
N SER A 102 9.12 25.85 -36.58
CA SER A 102 10.57 25.63 -36.75
C SER A 102 11.38 26.76 -37.44
N GLY A 103 10.96 28.02 -37.30
CA GLY A 103 11.66 29.22 -37.76
C GLY A 103 12.17 30.13 -36.63
N LYS A 104 11.89 29.79 -35.37
CA LYS A 104 12.50 30.35 -34.16
C LYS A 104 12.65 29.23 -33.14
N ASP A 105 13.86 29.11 -32.59
CA ASP A 105 14.24 28.45 -31.34
C ASP A 105 13.46 27.16 -30.99
N GLY A 106 14.12 26.00 -31.12
CA GLY A 106 13.52 24.68 -30.88
C GLY A 106 13.12 24.43 -29.41
N PRO A 107 12.66 23.20 -29.08
CA PRO A 107 12.32 22.81 -27.71
C PRO A 107 13.43 23.20 -26.75
N LYS A 108 13.06 23.84 -25.63
CA LYS A 108 14.05 24.39 -24.70
C LYS A 108 14.67 23.25 -23.86
N PRO A 109 15.97 23.35 -23.52
CA PRO A 109 16.54 22.52 -22.48
C PRO A 109 15.77 22.73 -21.16
N LEU A 110 15.34 21.63 -20.56
CA LEU A 110 14.68 21.61 -19.26
C LEU A 110 15.72 21.70 -18.15
N THR A 111 15.40 22.51 -17.13
CA THR A 111 16.03 22.51 -15.81
C THR A 111 15.07 21.89 -14.79
N ASP A 112 15.58 21.51 -13.61
CA ASP A 112 14.85 20.85 -12.51
C ASP A 112 13.44 21.44 -12.28
N GLY A 113 13.34 22.75 -12.10
CA GLY A 113 12.07 23.45 -11.85
C GLY A 113 11.09 23.41 -13.03
N THR A 114 11.56 23.25 -14.26
CA THR A 114 10.71 23.15 -15.47
C THR A 114 10.35 21.72 -15.84
N LEU A 115 11.18 20.73 -15.48
CA LEU A 115 10.91 19.31 -15.80
C LEU A 115 9.62 18.82 -15.12
N MET A 116 9.45 19.15 -13.83
CA MET A 116 8.25 18.75 -13.10
C MET A 116 6.99 19.53 -13.54
N GLU A 117 7.13 20.77 -14.01
CA GLU A 117 6.03 21.52 -14.63
C GLU A 117 5.62 20.89 -15.98
N ALA A 118 6.60 20.58 -16.84
CA ALA A 118 6.39 19.90 -18.11
C ALA A 118 5.71 18.54 -17.92
N PHE A 119 6.13 17.76 -16.92
CA PHE A 119 5.52 16.47 -16.59
C PHE A 119 4.09 16.60 -16.06
N HIS A 120 3.80 17.56 -15.18
CA HIS A 120 2.43 17.82 -14.73
C HIS A 120 1.51 18.23 -15.89
N LYS A 121 1.95 19.13 -16.78
CA LYS A 121 1.22 19.52 -17.99
C LYS A 121 0.95 18.31 -18.90
N PHE A 122 1.95 17.45 -19.11
CA PHE A 122 1.84 16.21 -19.90
C PHE A 122 0.83 15.22 -19.28
N CYS A 123 0.84 15.04 -17.96
CA CYS A 123 -0.12 14.17 -17.26
C CYS A 123 -1.56 14.68 -17.32
N GLY A 124 -1.79 15.99 -17.14
CA GLY A 124 -3.14 16.57 -17.14
C GLY A 124 -3.87 16.34 -18.47
N ILE A 125 -3.17 16.49 -19.60
CA ILE A 125 -3.72 16.20 -20.93
C ILE A 125 -4.13 14.72 -21.09
N ILE A 126 -3.38 13.78 -20.51
CA ILE A 126 -3.66 12.34 -20.65
C ILE A 126 -4.93 11.95 -19.88
N TYR A 127 -5.20 12.57 -18.72
CA TYR A 127 -6.34 12.23 -17.87
C TYR A 127 -7.69 12.82 -18.33
N HIS A 128 -7.71 14.02 -18.92
CA HIS A 128 -8.98 14.75 -19.10
C HIS A 128 -9.85 14.35 -20.31
N HIS A 129 -9.33 13.57 -21.27
CA HIS A 129 -10.03 13.09 -22.49
C HIS A 129 -10.67 14.15 -23.43
N ILE A 130 -10.74 15.43 -23.04
CA ILE A 130 -11.25 16.55 -23.85
C ILE A 130 -10.06 17.18 -24.58
N PHE A 131 -9.91 16.85 -25.86
CA PHE A 131 -8.80 17.35 -26.69
C PHE A 131 -9.04 18.77 -27.20
N PHE A 132 -8.42 19.76 -26.57
CA PHE A 132 -8.15 21.04 -27.23
C PHE A 132 -6.88 20.93 -28.09
N LYS A 133 -6.94 21.49 -29.30
CA LYS A 133 -5.81 21.46 -30.23
C LYS A 133 -4.65 22.35 -29.74
N ALA A 134 -4.96 23.51 -29.14
CA ALA A 134 -3.96 24.50 -28.75
C ALA A 134 -2.94 23.95 -27.73
N ASP A 135 -3.43 23.36 -26.64
CA ASP A 135 -2.66 22.85 -25.51
C ASP A 135 -1.65 21.77 -25.96
N MET A 136 -2.04 20.97 -26.97
CA MET A 136 -1.18 19.98 -27.63
C MET A 136 -0.11 20.60 -28.54
N GLU A 137 -0.43 21.70 -29.23
CA GLU A 137 0.53 22.48 -30.01
C GLU A 137 1.44 23.36 -29.13
N GLU A 138 1.08 23.57 -27.87
CA GLU A 138 1.86 24.28 -26.86
C GLU A 138 2.96 23.36 -26.30
N ILE A 139 2.58 22.28 -25.58
CA ILE A 139 3.54 21.32 -24.99
C ILE A 139 4.52 20.76 -26.03
N ALA A 140 4.02 20.33 -27.20
CA ALA A 140 4.85 19.74 -28.24
C ALA A 140 5.89 20.72 -28.82
N CYS A 141 5.66 22.03 -28.70
CA CYS A 141 6.61 23.05 -29.15
C CYS A 141 7.46 23.65 -28.03
N GLU A 142 7.01 23.60 -26.78
CA GLU A 142 7.75 24.14 -25.63
C GLU A 142 8.80 23.15 -25.12
N TYR A 143 8.40 21.88 -24.92
CA TYR A 143 9.23 20.82 -24.34
C TYR A 143 9.55 19.69 -25.33
N GLY A 144 8.67 19.48 -26.33
CA GLY A 144 8.83 18.45 -27.37
C GLY A 144 7.84 17.30 -27.28
N TYR A 145 7.80 16.47 -28.32
CA TYR A 145 6.97 15.28 -28.39
C TYR A 145 7.62 14.19 -29.28
N PRO A 146 7.68 12.91 -28.83
CA PRO A 146 7.14 12.38 -27.57
C PRO A 146 7.99 12.78 -26.34
N ILE A 147 7.61 12.34 -25.14
CA ILE A 147 8.36 12.63 -23.89
C ILE A 147 9.84 12.23 -23.95
N ASN A 148 10.19 11.21 -24.75
CA ASN A 148 11.57 10.79 -24.97
C ASN A 148 12.42 11.77 -25.80
N SER A 149 11.80 12.80 -26.40
CA SER A 149 12.48 13.86 -27.15
C SER A 149 12.67 15.16 -26.34
N TRP A 150 12.38 15.13 -25.03
CA TRP A 150 12.66 16.27 -24.15
C TRP A 150 14.16 16.39 -23.91
N ASP A 151 14.70 17.60 -24.09
CA ASP A 151 16.09 17.90 -23.75
C ASP A 151 16.20 18.09 -22.24
N VAL A 152 16.60 17.04 -21.53
CA VAL A 152 16.86 17.04 -20.09
C VAL A 152 18.34 17.24 -19.74
N SER A 153 19.18 17.62 -20.70
CA SER A 153 20.64 17.72 -20.51
C SER A 153 21.07 18.75 -19.45
N GLN A 154 20.18 19.67 -19.04
CA GLN A 154 20.44 20.70 -18.02
C GLN A 154 19.75 20.38 -16.68
N VAL A 155 19.29 19.15 -16.49
CA VAL A 155 18.66 18.66 -15.25
C VAL A 155 19.72 18.09 -14.32
N THR A 156 19.74 18.58 -13.09
CA THR A 156 20.57 18.11 -11.97
C THR A 156 19.80 17.28 -10.95
N ASP A 157 18.47 17.38 -10.90
CA ASP A 157 17.59 16.64 -9.98
C ASP A 157 16.37 16.05 -10.72
N MET A 158 16.20 14.72 -10.64
CA MET A 158 15.05 13.98 -11.18
C MET A 158 14.23 13.29 -10.09
N SER A 159 14.40 13.68 -8.83
CA SER A 159 13.76 13.00 -7.70
C SER A 159 12.23 13.12 -7.75
N TYR A 160 11.55 12.05 -7.34
CA TYR A 160 10.09 11.89 -7.32
C TYR A 160 9.36 12.10 -8.66
N LEU A 161 10.04 12.28 -9.79
CA LEU A 161 9.45 12.72 -11.06
C LEU A 161 8.25 11.87 -11.53
N PHE A 162 8.34 10.55 -11.43
CA PHE A 162 7.26 9.62 -11.76
C PHE A 162 6.58 9.00 -10.51
N SER A 163 6.88 9.51 -9.31
CA SER A 163 6.37 8.94 -8.05
C SER A 163 4.83 8.83 -8.03
N GLY A 164 4.35 7.64 -7.65
CA GLY A 164 2.93 7.29 -7.59
C GLY A 164 2.26 7.06 -8.95
N LYS A 165 2.98 7.13 -10.09
CA LYS A 165 2.37 6.94 -11.43
C LYS A 165 2.31 5.45 -11.79
N THR A 166 1.46 4.70 -11.09
CA THR A 166 1.28 3.24 -11.19
C THR A 166 1.14 2.67 -12.62
N SER A 167 0.63 3.45 -13.57
CA SER A 167 0.44 3.08 -14.98
C SER A 167 1.47 3.67 -15.96
N PHE A 168 2.49 4.37 -15.47
CA PHE A 168 3.54 4.95 -16.32
C PHE A 168 4.46 3.88 -16.89
N ASN A 169 4.48 3.76 -18.21
CA ASN A 169 5.37 2.86 -18.96
C ASN A 169 5.67 3.48 -20.33
N ARG A 170 6.27 4.68 -20.33
CA ARG A 170 6.64 5.42 -21.55
C ARG A 170 8.16 5.41 -21.73
N TYR A 171 8.62 5.05 -22.92
CA TYR A 171 10.04 5.06 -23.23
C TYR A 171 10.67 6.43 -22.96
N ILE A 172 11.82 6.41 -22.29
CA ILE A 172 12.62 7.57 -21.88
C ILE A 172 14.14 7.28 -21.94
N GLY A 173 14.55 6.12 -22.47
CA GLY A 173 15.96 5.70 -22.57
C GLY A 173 16.84 6.58 -23.48
N SER A 174 16.25 7.53 -24.22
CA SER A 174 16.96 8.52 -25.03
C SER A 174 17.19 9.88 -24.34
N TRP A 175 16.93 9.97 -23.03
CA TRP A 175 17.24 11.14 -22.21
C TRP A 175 18.74 11.23 -21.88
N ASP A 176 19.30 12.45 -21.94
CA ASP A 176 20.66 12.74 -21.49
C ASP A 176 20.66 13.03 -19.98
N THR A 177 21.00 12.01 -19.20
CA THR A 177 21.06 12.09 -17.74
C THR A 177 22.43 12.50 -17.20
N SER A 178 23.41 12.87 -18.04
CA SER A 178 24.81 12.97 -17.61
C SER A 178 25.09 14.03 -16.53
N ASN A 179 24.22 15.04 -16.40
CA ASN A 179 24.32 16.07 -15.36
C ASN A 179 23.46 15.77 -14.10
N VAL A 180 22.68 14.68 -14.09
CA VAL A 180 21.80 14.34 -12.96
C VAL A 180 22.63 13.87 -11.76
N THR A 181 22.33 14.45 -10.59
CA THR A 181 23.01 14.15 -9.32
C THR A 181 22.09 13.46 -8.29
N ASN A 182 20.78 13.55 -8.48
CA ASN A 182 19.76 13.01 -7.59
C ASN A 182 18.67 12.28 -8.41
N MET A 183 18.47 10.98 -8.12
CA MET A 183 17.41 10.14 -8.71
C MET A 183 16.50 9.51 -7.65
N ARG A 184 16.48 10.08 -6.43
CA ARG A 184 15.68 9.63 -5.30
C ARG A 184 14.21 9.42 -5.64
N SER A 185 13.65 8.26 -5.32
CA SER A 185 12.23 7.94 -5.50
C SER A 185 11.69 8.13 -6.93
N MET A 186 12.54 8.19 -7.95
CA MET A 186 12.17 8.64 -9.30
C MET A 186 11.03 7.83 -9.93
N PHE A 187 11.01 6.50 -9.72
CA PHE A 187 9.97 5.58 -10.18
C PHE A 187 9.19 4.93 -9.02
N ARG A 188 9.13 5.59 -7.86
CA ARG A 188 8.43 5.06 -6.69
C ARG A 188 6.94 4.79 -7.00
N ASP A 189 6.43 3.64 -6.60
CA ASP A 189 5.10 3.10 -6.89
C ASP A 189 4.73 3.03 -8.39
N CYS A 190 5.71 3.07 -9.32
CA CYS A 190 5.50 2.90 -10.77
C CYS A 190 5.32 1.43 -11.17
N ALA A 191 4.30 0.76 -10.61
CA ALA A 191 4.10 -0.69 -10.76
C ALA A 191 4.19 -1.23 -12.20
N SER A 192 3.75 -0.46 -13.20
CA SER A 192 3.77 -0.84 -14.62
C SER A 192 5.07 -0.50 -15.38
N PHE A 193 6.05 0.16 -14.77
CA PHE A 193 7.23 0.67 -15.48
C PHE A 193 8.24 -0.44 -15.79
N ASN A 194 8.53 -0.65 -17.06
CA ASN A 194 9.52 -1.61 -17.54
C ASN A 194 10.07 -1.17 -18.91
N GLN A 195 10.68 0.02 -18.98
CA GLN A 195 11.27 0.58 -20.21
C GLN A 195 12.79 0.62 -20.12
N ASP A 196 13.46 0.28 -21.22
CA ASP A 196 14.92 0.33 -21.32
C ASP A 196 15.45 1.75 -20.98
N ILE A 197 16.33 1.77 -19.99
CA ILE A 197 17.10 2.91 -19.47
C ILE A 197 18.58 2.52 -19.25
N GLY A 198 19.03 1.37 -19.77
CA GLY A 198 20.40 0.87 -19.59
C GLY A 198 21.49 1.71 -20.27
N GLN A 199 21.07 2.66 -21.12
CA GLN A 199 21.93 3.63 -21.81
C GLN A 199 22.09 4.97 -21.07
N TRP A 200 21.43 5.17 -19.93
CA TRP A 200 21.56 6.39 -19.12
C TRP A 200 22.96 6.51 -18.50
N ASP A 201 23.56 7.70 -18.60
CA ASP A 201 24.75 8.06 -17.84
C ASP A 201 24.33 8.50 -16.43
N VAL A 202 24.57 7.63 -15.45
CA VAL A 202 24.32 7.90 -14.02
C VAL A 202 25.60 8.23 -13.24
N SER A 203 26.72 8.50 -13.93
CA SER A 203 28.04 8.61 -13.30
C SER A 203 28.20 9.79 -12.32
N ASN A 204 27.34 10.81 -12.40
CA ASN A 204 27.28 11.93 -11.46
C ASN A 204 26.23 11.77 -10.35
N VAL A 205 25.43 10.70 -10.35
CA VAL A 205 24.38 10.47 -9.34
C VAL A 205 24.99 10.10 -7.99
N THR A 206 24.47 10.71 -6.91
CA THR A 206 24.95 10.52 -5.52
C THR A 206 23.89 9.93 -4.58
N ASP A 207 22.60 10.08 -4.92
CA ASP A 207 21.45 9.48 -4.22
C ASP A 207 20.53 8.72 -5.19
N MET A 208 20.25 7.45 -4.86
CA MET A 208 19.31 6.55 -5.55
C MET A 208 18.31 5.88 -4.59
N ASN A 209 18.14 6.40 -3.36
CA ASN A 209 17.22 5.76 -2.41
C ASN A 209 15.77 5.72 -2.94
N TYR A 210 15.07 4.63 -2.67
CA TYR A 210 13.70 4.34 -3.13
C TYR A 210 13.48 4.42 -4.67
N MET A 211 14.53 4.47 -5.50
CA MET A 211 14.42 4.80 -6.94
C MET A 211 13.40 3.94 -7.69
N PHE A 212 13.30 2.65 -7.39
CA PHE A 212 12.33 1.70 -7.94
C PHE A 212 11.43 1.05 -6.86
N ASP A 213 11.26 1.67 -5.69
CA ASP A 213 10.36 1.14 -4.66
C ASP A 213 8.94 0.96 -5.23
N GLY A 214 8.37 -0.24 -5.16
CA GLY A 214 7.04 -0.55 -5.71
C GLY A 214 6.95 -0.65 -7.23
N ALA A 215 8.07 -0.59 -7.98
CA ALA A 215 8.11 -0.77 -9.43
C ALA A 215 8.03 -2.27 -9.82
N LYS A 216 6.93 -2.92 -9.47
CA LYS A 216 6.73 -4.40 -9.47
C LYS A 216 7.20 -5.13 -10.73
N HIS A 217 6.99 -4.55 -11.92
CA HIS A 217 7.37 -5.14 -13.21
C HIS A 217 8.73 -4.67 -13.76
N PHE A 218 9.51 -3.86 -13.04
CA PHE A 218 10.77 -3.35 -13.55
C PHE A 218 11.85 -4.44 -13.58
N ASN A 219 12.34 -4.78 -14.77
CA ASN A 219 13.33 -5.84 -14.97
C ASN A 219 14.19 -5.61 -16.23
N GLN A 220 14.67 -4.37 -16.43
CA GLN A 220 15.53 -3.99 -17.56
C GLN A 220 17.01 -3.98 -17.17
N ASP A 221 17.89 -4.32 -18.13
CA ASP A 221 19.33 -4.35 -17.91
C ASP A 221 19.88 -2.95 -17.57
N ILE A 222 20.48 -2.86 -16.38
CA ILE A 222 21.17 -1.69 -15.82
C ILE A 222 22.58 -2.07 -15.31
N GLY A 223 23.09 -3.25 -15.70
CA GLY A 223 24.43 -3.74 -15.31
C GLY A 223 25.58 -2.91 -15.88
N SER A 224 25.30 -2.07 -16.88
CA SER A 224 26.18 -1.06 -17.48
C SER A 224 26.35 0.23 -16.66
N TRP A 225 25.48 0.49 -15.68
CA TRP A 225 25.46 1.75 -14.94
C TRP A 225 26.70 1.99 -14.06
N VAL A 226 27.23 3.23 -14.11
CA VAL A 226 28.43 3.66 -13.37
C VAL A 226 28.03 4.28 -12.03
N VAL A 227 27.64 3.45 -11.07
CA VAL A 227 27.12 3.90 -9.76
C VAL A 227 28.20 4.34 -8.74
N SER A 228 29.46 4.51 -9.17
CA SER A 228 30.61 4.70 -8.28
C SER A 228 30.64 6.00 -7.48
N ASN A 229 29.66 6.90 -7.67
CA ASN A 229 29.47 8.12 -6.86
C ASN A 229 28.27 8.05 -5.90
N VAL A 230 27.46 6.99 -5.95
CA VAL A 230 26.29 6.82 -5.08
C VAL A 230 26.71 6.53 -3.63
N THR A 231 26.02 7.15 -2.68
CA THR A 231 26.33 7.04 -1.23
C THR A 231 25.20 6.42 -0.40
N ASP A 232 23.98 6.39 -0.93
CA ASP A 232 22.80 5.76 -0.35
C ASP A 232 22.03 4.99 -1.45
N MET A 233 21.74 3.70 -1.19
CA MET A 233 20.93 2.82 -2.05
C MET A 233 19.76 2.17 -1.26
N SER A 234 19.36 2.76 -0.13
CA SER A 234 18.30 2.20 0.69
C SER A 234 16.97 2.12 -0.06
N ALA A 235 16.26 1.00 0.11
CA ALA A 235 15.02 0.66 -0.57
C ALA A 235 15.04 0.76 -2.12
N MET A 236 16.22 0.77 -2.77
CA MET A 236 16.33 1.05 -4.21
C MET A 236 15.47 0.13 -5.09
N PHE A 237 15.37 -1.16 -4.76
CA PHE A 237 14.50 -2.15 -5.43
C PHE A 237 13.45 -2.74 -4.49
N GLN A 238 13.05 -1.99 -3.46
CA GLN A 238 12.00 -2.43 -2.54
C GLN A 238 10.70 -2.75 -3.31
N ASN A 239 10.05 -3.87 -3.02
CA ASN A 239 8.86 -4.39 -3.70
C ASN A 239 8.95 -4.47 -5.25
N SER A 240 10.16 -4.45 -5.83
CA SER A 240 10.39 -4.71 -7.26
C SER A 240 10.35 -6.21 -7.53
N ILE A 241 9.13 -6.78 -7.48
CA ILE A 241 8.87 -8.23 -7.45
C ILE A 241 9.62 -9.00 -8.54
N GLU A 242 9.61 -8.52 -9.78
CA GLU A 242 10.19 -9.19 -10.96
C GLU A 242 11.68 -8.87 -11.21
N PHE A 243 12.32 -7.99 -10.43
CA PHE A 243 13.67 -7.50 -10.73
C PHE A 243 14.76 -8.56 -10.49
N ASN A 244 15.52 -8.91 -11.53
CA ASN A 244 16.53 -9.98 -11.47
C ASN A 244 17.70 -9.81 -12.47
N GLN A 245 18.28 -8.60 -12.59
CA GLN A 245 19.33 -8.27 -13.58
C GLN A 245 20.76 -8.23 -13.00
N ASP A 246 21.79 -8.56 -13.81
CA ASP A 246 23.22 -8.61 -13.39
C ASP A 246 23.75 -7.22 -13.01
N ILE A 247 23.69 -6.91 -11.71
CA ILE A 247 24.30 -5.75 -11.06
C ILE A 247 25.61 -6.10 -10.32
N GLY A 248 26.15 -7.31 -10.55
CA GLY A 248 27.36 -7.83 -9.89
C GLY A 248 28.68 -7.12 -10.24
N ARG A 249 28.61 -6.11 -11.12
CA ARG A 249 29.74 -5.31 -11.62
C ARG A 249 29.74 -3.88 -11.10
N TRP A 250 28.71 -3.48 -10.37
CA TRP A 250 28.59 -2.15 -9.78
C TRP A 250 29.68 -1.89 -8.73
N ASP A 251 30.32 -0.72 -8.82
CA ASP A 251 31.23 -0.21 -7.79
C ASP A 251 30.41 0.49 -6.70
N VAL A 252 30.02 -0.28 -5.68
CA VAL A 252 29.29 0.22 -4.51
C VAL A 252 30.22 0.73 -3.40
N SER A 253 31.52 0.90 -3.65
CA SER A 253 32.53 1.20 -2.63
C SER A 253 32.35 2.53 -1.89
N LYS A 254 31.43 3.41 -2.30
CA LYS A 254 31.07 4.64 -1.58
C LYS A 254 29.74 4.55 -0.82
N VAL A 255 28.97 3.48 -0.99
CA VAL A 255 27.65 3.31 -0.36
C VAL A 255 27.83 3.09 1.15
N THR A 256 27.01 3.79 1.93
CA THR A 256 27.04 3.72 3.41
C THR A 256 25.76 3.15 4.02
N ASN A 257 24.68 3.10 3.24
CA ASN A 257 23.35 2.63 3.63
C ASN A 257 22.78 1.72 2.54
N MET A 258 22.42 0.48 2.91
CA MET A 258 21.79 -0.53 2.06
C MET A 258 20.54 -1.14 2.71
N ASN A 259 19.93 -0.44 3.69
CA ASN A 259 18.68 -0.90 4.30
C ASN A 259 17.61 -1.17 3.23
N GLU A 260 16.88 -2.27 3.37
CA GLU A 260 15.70 -2.60 2.57
C GLU A 260 15.94 -2.71 1.05
N MET A 261 17.20 -2.72 0.58
CA MET A 261 17.56 -2.57 -0.84
C MET A 261 16.85 -3.55 -1.78
N PHE A 262 16.65 -4.81 -1.35
CA PHE A 262 15.91 -5.86 -2.06
C PHE A 262 14.71 -6.39 -1.25
N TYR A 263 14.19 -5.60 -0.29
CA TYR A 263 13.00 -5.94 0.49
C TYR A 263 11.84 -6.28 -0.47
N GLY A 264 11.29 -7.48 -0.40
CA GLY A 264 10.16 -7.92 -1.25
C GLY A 264 10.48 -8.11 -2.73
N ALA A 265 11.74 -8.03 -3.15
CA ALA A 265 12.18 -8.36 -4.52
C ALA A 265 12.21 -9.89 -4.68
N HIS A 266 11.03 -10.50 -4.85
CA HIS A 266 10.84 -11.95 -4.79
C HIS A 266 11.80 -12.75 -5.69
N GLU A 267 11.97 -12.32 -6.94
CA GLU A 267 12.74 -13.04 -7.97
C GLU A 267 14.26 -12.76 -7.92
N PHE A 268 14.74 -11.80 -7.11
CA PHE A 268 16.13 -11.36 -7.16
C PHE A 268 17.12 -12.43 -6.70
N ASN A 269 18.03 -12.86 -7.58
CA ASN A 269 18.97 -13.95 -7.30
C ASN A 269 20.31 -13.81 -8.06
N GLN A 270 20.89 -12.60 -8.12
CA GLN A 270 22.09 -12.30 -8.91
C GLN A 270 23.40 -12.24 -8.09
N ASP A 271 24.53 -12.60 -8.73
CA ASP A 271 25.86 -12.66 -8.09
C ASP A 271 26.39 -11.26 -7.74
N ILE A 272 26.23 -10.88 -6.47
CA ILE A 272 26.77 -9.64 -5.88
C ILE A 272 28.05 -9.85 -5.06
N ALA A 273 28.70 -11.02 -5.16
CA ALA A 273 29.86 -11.39 -4.32
C ALA A 273 31.11 -10.51 -4.49
N ARG A 274 31.09 -9.57 -5.45
CA ARG A 274 32.20 -8.66 -5.79
C ARG A 274 32.05 -7.25 -5.22
N TRP A 275 30.93 -6.96 -4.57
CA TRP A 275 30.63 -5.65 -4.02
C TRP A 275 31.51 -5.30 -2.80
N ASP A 276 32.25 -4.18 -2.89
CA ASP A 276 32.96 -3.60 -1.73
C ASP A 276 31.95 -2.90 -0.80
N VAL A 277 31.42 -3.66 0.15
CA VAL A 277 30.49 -3.17 1.18
C VAL A 277 31.20 -2.66 2.45
N SER A 278 32.53 -2.52 2.44
CA SER A 278 33.35 -2.19 3.64
C SER A 278 32.98 -0.88 4.35
N LYS A 279 32.24 0.02 3.68
CA LYS A 279 31.80 1.33 4.22
C LYS A 279 30.32 1.34 4.65
N VAL A 280 29.57 0.28 4.38
CA VAL A 280 28.16 0.14 4.74
C VAL A 280 28.03 -0.02 6.26
N ARG A 281 27.09 0.71 6.85
CA ARG A 281 26.82 0.72 8.30
C ARG A 281 25.51 0.05 8.69
N SER A 282 24.59 -0.06 7.74
CA SER A 282 23.22 -0.51 7.94
C SER A 282 22.80 -1.38 6.75
N MET A 283 22.38 -2.62 7.04
CA MET A 283 21.86 -3.61 6.08
C MET A 283 20.54 -4.22 6.59
N GLY A 284 19.79 -3.47 7.38
CA GLY A 284 18.51 -3.91 7.94
C GLY A 284 17.52 -4.27 6.84
N ALA A 285 16.87 -5.43 6.97
CA ALA A 285 15.88 -5.98 6.05
C ALA A 285 16.34 -6.06 4.57
N MET A 286 17.65 -6.07 4.29
CA MET A 286 18.20 -5.94 2.92
C MET A 286 17.67 -7.00 1.93
N PHE A 287 17.48 -8.25 2.38
CA PHE A 287 16.90 -9.36 1.60
C PHE A 287 15.60 -9.89 2.21
N PHE A 288 14.89 -9.06 2.98
CA PHE A 288 13.59 -9.43 3.57
C PHE A 288 12.62 -9.87 2.47
N ARG A 289 12.03 -11.07 2.58
CA ARG A 289 11.16 -11.69 1.56
C ARG A 289 11.78 -11.80 0.15
N ALA A 290 13.10 -11.72 -0.02
CA ALA A 290 13.77 -12.05 -1.29
C ALA A 290 13.80 -13.58 -1.48
N LYS A 291 12.65 -14.14 -1.88
CA LYS A 291 12.35 -15.59 -1.83
C LYS A 291 13.31 -16.46 -2.64
N GLU A 292 13.74 -15.98 -3.81
CA GLU A 292 14.69 -16.70 -4.68
C GLU A 292 16.16 -16.49 -4.30
N PHE A 293 16.50 -15.49 -3.47
CA PHE A 293 17.88 -15.11 -3.21
C PHE A 293 18.67 -16.22 -2.51
N ASN A 294 19.69 -16.76 -3.19
CA ASN A 294 20.55 -17.80 -2.66
C ASN A 294 21.98 -17.72 -3.22
N GLN A 295 22.51 -16.50 -3.44
CA GLN A 295 23.86 -16.29 -3.94
C GLN A 295 24.90 -16.12 -2.82
N TYR A 296 26.14 -16.52 -3.11
CA TYR A 296 27.20 -16.55 -2.11
C TYR A 296 27.71 -15.14 -1.76
N ILE A 297 27.61 -14.77 -0.48
CA ILE A 297 28.01 -13.46 0.06
C ILE A 297 28.94 -13.56 1.28
N GLY A 298 29.43 -14.76 1.61
CA GLY A 298 30.34 -14.98 2.75
C GLY A 298 31.71 -14.31 2.65
N GLY A 299 32.09 -13.81 1.46
CA GLY A 299 33.32 -13.06 1.23
C GLY A 299 33.23 -11.55 1.47
N SER A 300 32.05 -11.01 1.78
CA SER A 300 31.82 -9.58 1.96
C SER A 300 32.37 -9.04 3.29
N ASP A 301 33.07 -7.89 3.25
CA ASP A 301 33.54 -7.19 4.45
C ASP A 301 32.40 -6.40 5.11
N VAL A 302 31.73 -7.04 6.07
CA VAL A 302 30.65 -6.44 6.88
C VAL A 302 31.14 -5.81 8.19
N SER A 303 32.46 -5.65 8.40
CA SER A 303 33.05 -5.25 9.69
C SER A 303 32.60 -3.88 10.23
N ASN A 304 32.07 -2.99 9.36
CA ASN A 304 31.52 -1.68 9.75
C ASN A 304 30.00 -1.67 9.97
N VAL A 305 29.30 -2.77 9.68
CA VAL A 305 27.84 -2.90 9.85
C VAL A 305 27.50 -2.97 11.34
N ARG A 306 26.47 -2.22 11.74
CA ARG A 306 25.98 -2.15 13.13
C ARG A 306 24.59 -2.73 13.32
N ASP A 307 23.84 -2.85 12.23
CA ASP A 307 22.44 -3.28 12.25
C ASP A 307 22.17 -4.26 11.10
N MET A 308 21.73 -5.45 11.48
CA MET A 308 21.38 -6.58 10.61
C MET A 308 19.99 -7.14 10.96
N HIS A 309 19.09 -6.34 11.56
CA HIS A 309 17.71 -6.81 11.79
C HIS A 309 17.08 -7.27 10.48
N GLU A 310 16.27 -8.33 10.55
CA GLU A 310 15.42 -8.80 9.43
C GLU A 310 16.17 -9.14 8.12
N MET A 311 17.51 -9.16 8.12
CA MET A 311 18.33 -9.12 6.90
C MET A 311 18.01 -10.22 5.89
N PHE A 312 17.67 -11.43 6.36
CA PHE A 312 17.25 -12.58 5.56
C PHE A 312 15.86 -13.13 5.98
N ALA A 313 15.06 -12.35 6.70
CA ALA A 313 13.75 -12.82 7.12
C ALA A 313 12.85 -13.13 5.91
N SER A 314 12.19 -14.28 5.92
CA SER A 314 11.42 -14.84 4.81
C SER A 314 12.19 -15.01 3.49
N ALA A 315 13.53 -14.95 3.48
CA ALA A 315 14.36 -15.34 2.34
C ALA A 315 14.44 -16.88 2.26
N SER A 316 13.31 -17.51 1.94
CA SER A 316 13.06 -18.94 2.21
C SER A 316 14.08 -19.90 1.63
N LYS A 317 14.70 -19.57 0.48
CA LYS A 317 15.73 -20.38 -0.20
C LYS A 317 17.17 -20.08 0.24
N PHE A 318 17.43 -19.02 1.00
CA PHE A 318 18.78 -18.60 1.36
C PHE A 318 19.46 -19.62 2.29
N ASN A 319 20.58 -20.18 1.83
CA ASN A 319 21.35 -21.17 2.58
C ASN A 319 22.85 -21.14 2.21
N GLN A 320 23.43 -19.95 2.02
CA GLN A 320 24.84 -19.78 1.65
C GLN A 320 25.74 -19.50 2.85
N ASP A 321 26.97 -19.98 2.81
CA ASP A 321 27.92 -19.82 3.91
C ASP A 321 28.31 -18.35 4.10
N ILE A 322 28.11 -17.88 5.33
CA ILE A 322 28.39 -16.53 5.84
C ILE A 322 29.15 -16.60 7.19
N GLY A 323 29.67 -17.78 7.57
CA GLY A 323 30.35 -18.00 8.85
C GLY A 323 31.71 -17.29 9.00
N GLN A 324 32.21 -16.65 7.93
CA GLN A 324 33.46 -15.87 7.93
C GLN A 324 33.27 -14.35 8.13
N TRP A 325 32.03 -13.88 8.26
CA TRP A 325 31.73 -12.46 8.49
C TRP A 325 32.23 -11.95 9.85
N ASP A 326 32.85 -10.76 9.85
CA ASP A 326 33.17 -10.01 11.07
C ASP A 326 31.92 -9.29 11.58
N THR A 327 31.17 -9.94 12.46
CA THR A 327 29.99 -9.38 13.13
C THR A 327 30.32 -8.52 14.35
N SER A 328 31.60 -8.30 14.68
CA SER A 328 32.00 -7.76 15.99
C SER A 328 31.42 -6.38 16.30
N ASN A 329 31.01 -5.59 15.31
CA ASN A 329 30.39 -4.27 15.49
C ASN A 329 28.86 -4.26 15.41
N VAL A 330 28.21 -5.40 15.19
CA VAL A 330 26.75 -5.54 15.14
C VAL A 330 26.16 -5.42 16.54
N ILE A 331 25.10 -4.61 16.65
CA ILE A 331 24.36 -4.34 17.89
C ILE A 331 22.98 -4.98 17.86
N ASN A 332 22.39 -5.11 16.66
CA ASN A 332 21.04 -5.60 16.45
C ASN A 332 21.02 -6.75 15.43
N MET A 333 20.48 -7.90 15.86
CA MET A 333 20.23 -9.09 15.05
C MET A 333 18.77 -9.60 15.19
N SER A 334 17.83 -8.74 15.59
CA SER A 334 16.42 -9.16 15.72
C SER A 334 15.87 -9.67 14.39
N SER A 335 15.17 -10.80 14.42
CA SER A 335 14.52 -11.39 13.24
C SER A 335 15.46 -11.70 12.05
N MET A 336 16.79 -11.72 12.23
CA MET A 336 17.75 -11.80 11.10
C MET A 336 17.49 -12.97 10.13
N PHE A 337 17.01 -14.11 10.63
CA PHE A 337 16.64 -15.31 9.87
C PHE A 337 15.17 -15.74 10.14
N GLU A 338 14.29 -14.82 10.55
CA GLU A 338 12.86 -15.12 10.82
C GLU A 338 12.16 -15.63 9.55
N GLY A 339 11.76 -16.91 9.51
CA GLY A 339 11.19 -17.55 8.33
C GLY A 339 12.20 -17.89 7.21
N ALA A 340 13.51 -17.81 7.45
CA ALA A 340 14.54 -18.27 6.52
C ALA A 340 14.63 -19.82 6.52
N THR A 341 13.57 -20.48 6.03
CA THR A 341 13.29 -21.90 6.30
C THR A 341 14.42 -22.86 5.95
N CYS A 342 15.18 -22.60 4.88
CA CYS A 342 16.29 -23.46 4.45
C CYS A 342 17.66 -23.14 5.09
N PHE A 343 17.78 -22.05 5.86
CA PHE A 343 19.08 -21.60 6.36
C PHE A 343 19.65 -22.51 7.45
N ASN A 344 20.85 -23.07 7.21
CA ASN A 344 21.50 -23.99 8.15
C ASN A 344 23.04 -23.90 8.10
N GLN A 345 23.61 -22.68 7.96
CA GLN A 345 25.05 -22.47 7.76
C GLN A 345 25.81 -22.08 9.03
N ALA A 346 27.11 -22.39 9.06
CA ALA A 346 27.93 -22.52 10.27
C ALA A 346 28.40 -21.17 10.87
N ILE A 347 27.46 -20.39 11.42
CA ILE A 347 27.68 -19.07 12.05
C ILE A 347 28.26 -19.11 13.47
N GLY A 348 28.68 -20.28 13.97
CA GLY A 348 29.20 -20.48 15.33
C GLY A 348 30.56 -19.82 15.63
N GLN A 349 31.15 -19.08 14.69
CA GLN A 349 32.41 -18.32 14.86
C GLN A 349 32.20 -16.80 14.92
N TRP A 350 30.96 -16.32 14.72
CA TRP A 350 30.62 -14.91 14.82
C TRP A 350 30.89 -14.32 16.21
N ASP A 351 31.49 -13.12 16.24
CA ASP A 351 31.57 -12.29 17.45
C ASP A 351 30.25 -11.53 17.62
N VAL A 352 29.44 -11.97 18.59
CA VAL A 352 28.17 -11.34 18.95
C VAL A 352 28.25 -10.53 20.25
N SER A 353 29.46 -10.28 20.77
CA SER A 353 29.68 -9.67 22.10
C SER A 353 29.12 -8.25 22.23
N LYS A 354 28.85 -7.54 21.12
CA LYS A 354 28.19 -6.21 21.12
C LYS A 354 26.67 -6.24 20.91
N VAL A 355 26.08 -7.41 20.64
CA VAL A 355 24.65 -7.54 20.32
C VAL A 355 23.81 -7.37 21.58
N THR A 356 22.78 -6.51 21.52
CA THR A 356 21.84 -6.27 22.64
C THR A 356 20.47 -6.93 22.42
N THR A 357 20.13 -7.33 21.20
CA THR A 357 18.87 -8.04 20.90
C THR A 357 19.03 -9.09 19.81
N MET A 358 18.48 -10.27 20.08
CA MET A 358 18.36 -11.42 19.17
C MET A 358 16.92 -11.95 19.14
N SER A 359 15.93 -11.14 19.57
CA SER A 359 14.52 -11.52 19.52
C SER A 359 14.14 -12.01 18.11
N ARG A 360 13.46 -13.15 18.04
CA ARG A 360 13.04 -13.84 16.80
C ARG A 360 14.15 -14.18 15.80
N MET A 361 15.44 -14.10 16.16
CA MET A 361 16.56 -14.26 15.22
C MET A 361 16.48 -15.54 14.36
N PHE A 362 15.94 -16.64 14.90
CA PHE A 362 15.68 -17.91 14.21
C PHE A 362 14.21 -18.36 14.32
N TYR A 363 13.27 -17.43 14.50
CA TYR A 363 11.83 -17.73 14.49
C TYR A 363 11.46 -18.43 13.17
N TYR A 364 10.79 -19.57 13.23
CA TYR A 364 10.39 -20.39 12.07
C TYR A 364 11.56 -20.80 11.13
N ALA A 365 12.81 -20.71 11.56
CA ALA A 365 14.00 -21.15 10.80
C ALA A 365 14.16 -22.69 10.86
N LYS A 366 13.23 -23.40 10.22
CA LYS A 366 13.00 -24.86 10.38
C LYS A 366 14.26 -25.72 10.31
N GLU A 367 15.15 -25.46 9.36
CA GLU A 367 16.36 -26.26 9.16
C GLU A 367 17.51 -25.94 10.14
N PHE A 368 17.49 -24.78 10.82
CA PHE A 368 18.65 -24.29 11.54
C PHE A 368 19.03 -25.15 12.75
N ASN A 369 20.23 -25.74 12.70
CA ASN A 369 20.76 -26.57 13.80
C ASN A 369 22.28 -26.46 13.94
N GLN A 370 22.85 -25.27 13.75
CA GLN A 370 24.30 -25.06 13.83
C GLN A 370 24.77 -24.67 15.23
N ASN A 371 25.96 -25.13 15.60
CA ASN A 371 26.49 -24.97 16.95
C ASN A 371 26.90 -23.53 17.26
N ILE A 372 26.03 -22.84 18.01
CA ILE A 372 26.19 -21.47 18.51
C ILE A 372 26.46 -21.42 20.03
N GLY A 373 26.71 -22.57 20.67
CA GLY A 373 27.00 -22.69 22.11
C GLY A 373 28.34 -22.08 22.56
N GLY A 374 29.08 -21.44 21.65
CA GLY A 374 30.31 -20.69 21.91
C GLY A 374 30.15 -19.16 21.91
N TRP A 375 28.98 -18.64 21.53
CA TRP A 375 28.70 -17.20 21.48
C TRP A 375 28.74 -16.52 22.87
N ASP A 376 29.32 -15.32 22.92
CA ASP A 376 29.26 -14.42 24.09
C ASP A 376 28.00 -13.55 24.02
N VAL A 377 26.94 -13.99 24.70
CA VAL A 377 25.65 -13.29 24.78
C VAL A 377 25.52 -12.37 26.00
N SER A 378 26.62 -12.08 26.73
CA SER A 378 26.59 -11.37 28.03
C SER A 378 26.12 -9.90 27.97
N ASN A 379 25.97 -9.33 26.77
CA ASN A 379 25.38 -8.01 26.54
C ASN A 379 23.94 -8.06 25.97
N VAL A 380 23.37 -9.25 25.70
CA VAL A 380 22.02 -9.39 25.16
C VAL A 380 20.96 -9.12 26.24
N GLU A 381 20.02 -8.23 25.95
CA GLU A 381 18.90 -7.85 26.82
C GLU A 381 17.59 -8.55 26.43
N LYS A 382 17.46 -9.00 25.17
CA LYS A 382 16.21 -9.53 24.59
C LYS A 382 16.44 -10.74 23.70
N MET A 383 15.77 -11.86 24.02
CA MET A 383 15.75 -13.11 23.26
C MET A 383 14.32 -13.65 23.07
N ILE A 384 13.34 -12.75 22.99
CA ILE A 384 11.92 -13.09 22.81
C ILE A 384 11.76 -13.98 21.58
N GLU A 385 11.12 -15.14 21.72
CA GLU A 385 10.80 -16.06 20.62
C GLU A 385 12.00 -16.46 19.72
N MET A 386 13.25 -16.37 20.22
CA MET A 386 14.48 -16.46 19.40
C MET A 386 14.58 -17.74 18.55
N PHE A 387 14.14 -18.89 19.05
CA PHE A 387 14.10 -20.19 18.36
C PHE A 387 12.67 -20.73 18.23
N LYS A 388 11.65 -19.87 18.32
CA LYS A 388 10.26 -20.31 18.23
C LYS A 388 10.01 -20.98 16.88
N CYS A 389 9.46 -22.19 16.88
CA CYS A 389 9.27 -23.04 15.70
C CYS A 389 10.57 -23.36 14.91
N ALA A 390 11.76 -23.22 15.49
CA ALA A 390 13.02 -23.69 14.90
C ALA A 390 13.14 -25.23 15.00
N LEU A 391 12.35 -25.94 14.18
CA LEU A 391 12.01 -27.36 14.36
C LEU A 391 13.21 -28.29 14.61
N LYS A 392 14.32 -28.10 13.89
CA LYS A 392 15.51 -28.97 13.99
C LYS A 392 16.55 -28.53 15.04
N PHE A 393 16.37 -27.38 15.70
CA PHE A 393 17.38 -26.82 16.59
C PHE A 393 17.57 -27.66 17.87
N ASN A 394 18.76 -28.22 18.07
CA ASN A 394 19.11 -28.95 19.30
C ASN A 394 20.61 -28.84 19.63
N GLN A 395 21.03 -27.66 20.10
CA GLN A 395 22.44 -27.36 20.41
C GLN A 395 22.68 -27.04 21.90
N ASP A 396 23.92 -27.20 22.34
CA ASP A 396 24.31 -27.05 23.75
C ASP A 396 24.56 -25.59 24.16
N LEU A 397 23.53 -24.94 24.72
CA LEU A 397 23.58 -23.54 25.15
C LEU A 397 23.97 -23.34 26.64
N ARG A 398 24.50 -24.38 27.31
CA ARG A 398 24.83 -24.32 28.76
C ARG A 398 25.94 -23.33 29.15
N LYS A 399 26.62 -22.72 28.18
CA LYS A 399 27.70 -21.73 28.40
C LYS A 399 27.25 -20.27 28.30
N TRP A 400 26.05 -20.01 27.78
CA TRP A 400 25.54 -18.66 27.59
C TRP A 400 25.34 -17.95 28.95
N ASP A 401 25.87 -16.72 29.06
CA ASP A 401 25.63 -15.85 30.21
C ASP A 401 24.33 -15.08 30.00
N MET A 402 23.28 -15.52 30.68
CA MET A 402 21.94 -14.94 30.60
C MET A 402 21.74 -13.76 31.57
N GLY A 403 22.78 -13.34 32.30
CA GLY A 403 22.69 -12.39 33.41
C GLY A 403 22.14 -10.99 33.07
N ARG A 404 21.97 -10.64 31.79
CA ARG A 404 21.33 -9.39 31.34
C ARG A 404 20.02 -9.56 30.56
N VAL A 405 19.59 -10.78 30.27
CA VAL A 405 18.37 -10.98 29.48
C VAL A 405 17.15 -10.63 30.34
N GLU A 406 16.48 -9.53 29.98
CA GLU A 406 15.28 -9.04 30.66
C GLU A 406 13.98 -9.63 30.08
N TYR A 407 14.03 -10.14 28.85
CA TYR A 407 12.87 -10.66 28.11
C TYR A 407 13.23 -11.92 27.32
N MET A 408 12.73 -13.09 27.75
CA MET A 408 13.02 -14.41 27.16
C MET A 408 11.76 -15.27 26.90
N PHE A 409 10.57 -14.65 26.86
CA PHE A 409 9.32 -15.43 26.71
C PHE A 409 9.24 -16.17 25.37
N SER A 410 8.64 -17.36 25.40
CA SER A 410 8.43 -18.26 24.24
C SER A 410 9.70 -18.58 23.42
N MET A 411 10.91 -18.43 24.00
CA MET A 411 12.19 -18.56 23.29
C MET A 411 12.39 -19.90 22.55
N PHE A 412 11.83 -20.99 23.06
CA PHE A 412 11.90 -22.35 22.47
C PHE A 412 10.52 -22.96 22.19
N ASP A 413 9.47 -22.13 22.16
CA ASP A 413 8.10 -22.55 21.84
C ASP A 413 8.08 -23.24 20.46
N GLY A 414 7.44 -24.41 20.34
CA GLY A 414 7.46 -25.21 19.11
C GLY A 414 8.84 -25.72 18.60
N ALA A 415 9.96 -25.53 19.33
CA ALA A 415 11.30 -25.98 18.92
C ALA A 415 11.50 -27.50 19.14
N ARG A 416 10.73 -28.33 18.41
CA ARG A 416 10.48 -29.76 18.71
C ARG A 416 11.73 -30.62 18.96
N ALA A 417 12.87 -30.34 18.33
CA ALA A 417 14.10 -31.12 18.54
C ALA A 417 14.86 -30.79 19.84
N PHE A 418 14.60 -29.63 20.48
CA PHE A 418 15.42 -29.10 21.56
C PHE A 418 15.25 -29.88 22.88
N ASN A 419 16.34 -30.49 23.38
CA ASN A 419 16.37 -31.20 24.67
C ASN A 419 17.48 -30.71 25.62
N GLY A 420 17.94 -29.46 25.44
CA GLY A 420 19.04 -28.86 26.19
C GLY A 420 18.71 -28.58 27.66
N SER A 421 19.61 -28.97 28.57
CA SER A 421 19.46 -28.76 30.02
C SER A 421 19.78 -27.30 30.44
N LEU A 422 18.79 -26.41 30.35
CA LEU A 422 18.89 -24.97 30.70
C LEU A 422 19.05 -24.66 32.21
N ARG A 423 19.24 -25.67 33.07
CA ARG A 423 19.23 -25.58 34.55
C ARG A 423 20.33 -24.69 35.17
N TYR A 424 21.31 -24.25 34.38
CA TYR A 424 22.48 -23.48 34.84
C TYR A 424 22.42 -21.98 34.52
N TRP A 425 21.39 -21.52 33.79
CA TRP A 425 21.18 -20.10 33.52
C TRP A 425 20.72 -19.36 34.77
N ASP A 426 21.36 -18.25 35.11
CA ASP A 426 20.77 -17.24 35.99
C ASP A 426 19.61 -16.55 35.23
N ARG A 427 18.48 -16.34 35.91
CA ARG A 427 17.26 -15.74 35.35
C ARG A 427 16.70 -14.64 36.26
N SER A 428 17.51 -14.13 37.18
CA SER A 428 17.09 -13.16 38.21
C SER A 428 16.67 -11.79 37.67
N ASN A 429 17.06 -11.45 36.43
CA ASN A 429 16.69 -10.20 35.75
C ASN A 429 15.56 -10.34 34.72
N ASP A 430 15.09 -11.56 34.42
CA ASP A 430 14.01 -11.75 33.44
C ASP A 430 12.67 -11.33 34.06
N ARG A 431 12.03 -10.34 33.43
CA ARG A 431 10.84 -9.66 33.95
C ARG A 431 9.58 -10.53 33.91
N TYR A 432 9.60 -11.67 33.21
CA TYR A 432 8.44 -12.56 33.04
C TYR A 432 8.45 -13.84 33.90
N ALA A 433 9.40 -13.92 34.84
CA ALA A 433 9.27 -14.52 36.18
C ALA A 433 8.59 -15.90 36.32
N ASP A 434 7.25 -15.90 36.20
CA ASP A 434 6.33 -16.94 36.67
C ASP A 434 5.62 -17.71 35.55
N ASP A 435 5.74 -17.29 34.29
CA ASP A 435 4.97 -17.82 33.14
C ASP A 435 5.45 -19.21 32.69
N TRP A 436 6.77 -19.46 32.73
CA TRP A 436 7.43 -20.71 32.30
C TRP A 436 7.11 -21.95 33.17
N ARG A 437 6.12 -21.88 34.06
CA ARG A 437 5.56 -23.06 34.72
C ARG A 437 4.79 -23.97 33.75
N LEU A 438 4.43 -23.48 32.56
CA LEU A 438 3.89 -24.28 31.46
C LEU A 438 5.01 -24.99 30.66
N ASP A 439 6.08 -24.29 30.28
CA ASP A 439 7.20 -24.82 29.48
C ASP A 439 7.81 -26.11 30.07
N PHE A 440 7.85 -26.22 31.40
CA PHE A 440 8.44 -27.39 32.09
C PHE A 440 7.55 -28.64 32.12
N VAL A 441 6.35 -28.60 31.52
CA VAL A 441 5.42 -29.75 31.48
C VAL A 441 5.69 -30.69 30.29
N VAL A 442 6.17 -30.16 29.16
CA VAL A 442 6.36 -30.92 27.91
C VAL A 442 7.72 -31.62 27.85
N HIS A 443 8.03 -32.45 28.85
CA HIS A 443 9.29 -33.21 28.93
C HIS A 443 9.09 -34.63 29.51
N SER A 444 8.26 -35.46 28.86
CA SER A 444 8.03 -36.86 29.27
C SER A 444 8.20 -37.95 28.19
N GLN A 445 8.64 -37.62 26.96
CA GLN A 445 9.00 -38.63 25.95
C GLN A 445 10.22 -39.51 26.34
N ALA A 446 10.93 -39.18 27.43
CA ALA A 446 12.02 -39.99 27.99
C ALA A 446 11.58 -41.34 28.61
N VAL A 447 10.28 -41.67 28.62
CA VAL A 447 9.77 -42.95 29.16
C VAL A 447 9.75 -44.06 28.10
N THR A 448 9.50 -43.74 26.83
CA THR A 448 9.23 -44.74 25.78
C THR A 448 10.48 -45.51 25.34
N ALA A 449 11.64 -44.88 25.37
CA ALA A 449 12.93 -45.45 24.92
C ALA A 449 13.59 -46.46 25.90
N ARG A 450 12.86 -46.97 26.91
CA ARG A 450 13.41 -47.94 27.89
C ARG A 450 12.56 -49.19 28.14
N TRP A 451 11.55 -49.45 27.30
CA TRP A 451 10.58 -50.54 27.52
C TRP A 451 10.84 -51.84 26.74
N GLU A 452 11.81 -51.89 25.82
CA GLU A 452 12.13 -53.11 25.08
C GLU A 452 13.08 -54.08 25.84
N GLY A 453 13.79 -53.60 26.86
CA GLY A 453 14.92 -54.33 27.47
C GLY A 453 14.57 -55.40 28.52
N LEU A 454 13.35 -55.46 29.06
CA LEU A 454 13.03 -56.26 30.25
C LEU A 454 11.68 -57.01 30.20
N ARG A 455 11.50 -57.87 29.20
CA ARG A 455 10.48 -58.94 29.28
C ARG A 455 10.94 -60.07 30.21
N GLY A 456 10.55 -59.99 31.49
CA GLY A 456 10.38 -61.18 32.34
C GLY A 456 11.13 -61.20 33.68
N GLN A 457 10.46 -60.74 34.74
CA GLN A 457 10.39 -61.44 36.04
C GLN A 457 9.27 -60.84 36.92
N THR A 458 8.92 -61.50 38.04
CA THR A 458 7.60 -61.39 38.69
C THR A 458 7.62 -60.79 40.11
N MET A 459 6.79 -59.75 40.33
CA MET A 459 6.24 -59.32 41.64
C MET A 459 7.26 -58.81 42.71
N PRO A 460 6.83 -58.23 43.85
CA PRO A 460 5.52 -57.66 44.21
C PRO A 460 5.57 -56.17 44.64
N MET A 461 4.39 -55.57 44.81
CA MET A 461 4.19 -54.19 45.29
C MET A 461 4.35 -54.08 46.83
N ARG A 462 5.37 -53.37 47.33
CA ARG A 462 5.45 -52.96 48.76
C ARG A 462 6.44 -51.81 49.05
N ASN A 463 5.93 -50.60 49.27
CA ASN A 463 6.08 -49.84 50.54
C ASN A 463 5.64 -48.38 50.36
N PHE A 464 4.52 -48.05 51.00
CA PHE A 464 3.99 -46.71 51.19
C PHE A 464 4.42 -46.23 52.59
N LEU A 465 4.99 -45.02 52.75
CA LEU A 465 4.85 -44.10 53.91
C LEU A 465 6.02 -43.09 54.12
N PHE A 466 5.67 -41.92 54.68
CA PHE A 466 6.50 -40.87 55.32
C PHE A 466 7.63 -40.21 54.48
N ARG A 467 7.74 -38.87 54.42
CA ARG A 467 7.39 -37.87 55.45
C ARG A 467 6.65 -36.62 54.92
N ILE A 468 5.67 -36.17 55.70
CA ILE A 468 5.25 -34.76 55.84
C ILE A 468 5.66 -34.33 57.27
N VAL A 469 5.94 -33.02 57.48
CA VAL A 469 5.64 -32.22 58.71
C VAL A 469 6.63 -31.03 58.85
N HIS A 470 6.22 -29.84 58.39
CA HIS A 470 5.97 -28.65 59.23
C HIS A 470 5.65 -27.40 58.37
N GLN A 471 4.57 -26.69 58.71
CA GLN A 471 4.31 -25.30 58.29
C GLN A 471 4.87 -24.32 59.36
N PRO A 472 4.81 -22.98 59.16
CA PRO A 472 3.55 -22.28 59.46
C PRO A 472 3.18 -21.13 58.49
N THR A 473 1.88 -20.98 58.23
CA THR A 473 1.27 -19.75 57.68
C THR A 473 1.22 -18.62 58.71
N LYS A 474 1.15 -17.36 58.26
CA LYS A 474 0.73 -16.21 59.08
C LYS A 474 -0.33 -15.35 58.36
N ILE A 475 -0.92 -14.41 59.10
CA ILE A 475 -2.31 -13.91 58.92
C ILE A 475 -2.35 -12.42 58.53
N TYR A 476 -3.20 -12.11 57.55
CA TYR A 476 -4.03 -10.90 57.27
C TYR A 476 -3.77 -9.57 58.04
N PRO A 477 -3.92 -8.39 57.37
CA PRO A 477 -5.26 -7.80 57.19
C PRO A 477 -5.54 -7.08 55.85
N THR A 478 -6.70 -6.42 55.77
CA THR A 478 -7.39 -5.91 54.56
C THR A 478 -7.38 -4.38 54.39
N VAL A 479 -7.32 -3.91 53.13
CA VAL A 479 -8.12 -2.80 52.52
C VAL A 479 -8.03 -1.39 53.20
N PRO A 480 -7.58 -0.33 52.47
CA PRO A 480 -8.49 0.42 51.59
C PRO A 480 -7.90 0.86 50.24
N ALA A 481 -8.74 1.47 49.39
CA ALA A 481 -8.38 2.05 48.10
C ALA A 481 -8.42 3.59 48.13
N GLU A 482 -7.51 4.25 47.41
CA GLU A 482 -7.74 5.54 46.71
C GLU A 482 -6.57 5.91 45.77
N ASP A 483 -6.77 6.90 44.91
CA ASP A 483 -5.94 7.22 43.73
C ASP A 483 -4.53 7.79 43.99
N ARG A 484 -3.53 7.30 43.21
CA ARG A 484 -3.02 8.09 42.07
C ARG A 484 -2.12 7.38 41.04
N LYS A 485 -2.54 7.53 39.78
CA LYS A 485 -1.78 7.66 38.50
C LYS A 485 -0.24 7.60 38.56
N GLY A 486 0.36 6.71 37.77
CA GLY A 486 1.75 6.83 37.30
C GLY A 486 2.23 5.65 36.45
N GLN A 487 2.54 5.89 35.17
CA GLN A 487 3.19 4.98 34.21
C GLN A 487 2.50 3.62 33.92
N ILE A 488 1.91 3.53 32.72
CA ILE A 488 2.36 2.65 31.61
C ILE A 488 1.81 3.28 30.32
N ASN A 489 2.69 3.64 29.38
CA ASN A 489 2.33 3.97 28.01
C ASN A 489 3.59 4.05 27.12
N LYS A 490 3.43 3.79 25.81
CA LYS A 490 4.43 3.95 24.72
C LYS A 490 5.69 3.05 24.72
N VAL A 491 5.59 1.93 24.01
CA VAL A 491 6.45 1.58 22.86
C VAL A 491 5.46 1.13 21.77
N VAL A 492 4.99 1.96 20.84
CA VAL A 492 5.70 2.65 19.74
C VAL A 492 6.47 1.66 18.86
N PHE A 493 5.73 1.06 17.93
CA PHE A 493 6.26 0.70 16.61
C PHE A 493 5.50 1.51 15.56
N GLN A 494 6.15 2.58 15.09
CA GLN A 494 6.07 2.96 13.68
C GLN A 494 7.14 2.10 12.97
N ARG A 495 7.04 1.77 11.67
CA ARG A 495 6.39 2.50 10.57
C ARG A 495 6.17 1.51 9.42
N TYR A 496 5.01 1.50 8.75
CA TYR A 496 4.90 1.20 7.31
C TYR A 496 3.49 1.57 6.80
N GLN A 497 3.43 2.57 5.94
CA GLN A 497 2.28 3.02 5.14
C GLN A 497 2.83 3.92 4.01
N ILE A 498 2.04 4.15 2.96
CA ILE A 498 2.32 4.94 1.74
C ILE A 498 2.98 4.18 0.58
N LEU A 499 2.34 4.03 -0.60
CA LEU A 499 0.91 4.19 -0.99
C LEU A 499 0.78 3.68 -2.45
N SER A 500 -0.22 2.87 -2.80
CA SER A 500 -0.59 2.73 -4.21
C SER A 500 -2.11 2.76 -4.44
N SER A 501 -2.55 3.76 -5.21
CA SER A 501 -3.93 3.97 -5.60
C SER A 501 -4.20 3.47 -7.03
N ASN A 502 -5.40 2.91 -7.17
CA ASN A 502 -6.12 2.63 -8.43
C ASN A 502 -6.72 3.96 -8.99
N PRO A 503 -7.69 4.04 -9.94
CA PRO A 503 -8.44 3.00 -10.67
C PRO A 503 -8.49 3.22 -12.21
N THR A 504 -9.02 2.32 -13.05
CA THR A 504 -10.44 2.22 -13.49
C THR A 504 -10.47 1.41 -14.81
N SER A 505 -11.59 0.94 -15.37
CA SER A 505 -12.80 0.27 -14.86
C SER A 505 -13.61 -0.21 -16.09
N PHE A 506 -14.36 -1.31 -16.01
CA PHE A 506 -15.57 -1.58 -16.84
C PHE A 506 -16.25 -2.89 -16.41
N VAL A 507 -17.50 -2.81 -15.94
CA VAL A 507 -18.34 -3.96 -15.54
C VAL A 507 -19.82 -3.64 -15.90
N PRO A 508 -20.84 -4.51 -15.70
CA PRO A 508 -21.66 -4.95 -16.84
C PRO A 508 -23.17 -4.65 -16.68
N PRO A 509 -24.02 -5.13 -17.61
CA PRO A 509 -25.46 -5.29 -17.37
C PRO A 509 -25.84 -6.76 -17.10
N SER A 510 -26.14 -7.07 -15.84
CA SER A 510 -27.10 -8.12 -15.46
C SER A 510 -28.45 -7.43 -15.15
N PRO A 511 -29.63 -8.08 -15.30
CA PRO A 511 -30.09 -8.98 -14.23
C PRO A 511 -31.01 -10.17 -14.63
N SER A 512 -30.82 -11.27 -13.90
CA SER A 512 -31.81 -12.29 -13.46
C SER A 512 -33.21 -12.41 -14.11
N ARG A 513 -33.67 -13.66 -14.31
CA ARG A 513 -34.62 -14.32 -13.36
C ARG A 513 -34.82 -15.83 -13.60
N ARG A 514 -35.21 -16.53 -12.52
CA ARG A 514 -35.46 -17.98 -12.44
C ARG A 514 -36.81 -18.38 -13.10
N SER A 515 -36.92 -19.60 -13.64
CA SER A 515 -37.95 -20.57 -13.19
C SER A 515 -37.92 -21.97 -13.84
N ASN A 516 -37.76 -22.99 -12.99
CA ASN A 516 -38.51 -24.27 -12.94
C ASN A 516 -39.31 -24.76 -14.18
N LYS A 517 -38.88 -25.86 -14.84
CA LYS A 517 -39.44 -27.23 -14.60
C LYS A 517 -38.84 -28.36 -15.48
N LYS A 518 -39.10 -29.59 -15.01
CA LYS A 518 -38.65 -30.91 -15.53
C LYS A 518 -39.33 -31.37 -16.84
N GLN A 519 -38.68 -32.37 -17.46
CA GLN A 519 -39.21 -33.56 -18.18
C GLN A 519 -39.46 -33.52 -19.71
N ARG A 520 -38.72 -34.42 -20.42
CA ARG A 520 -39.17 -35.44 -21.41
C ARG A 520 -39.80 -34.97 -22.76
N ILE A 521 -39.67 -35.67 -23.90
CA ILE A 521 -38.82 -36.81 -24.34
C ILE A 521 -38.77 -36.83 -25.89
N ASP A 522 -37.79 -37.53 -26.49
CA ASP A 522 -37.65 -38.02 -27.88
C ASP A 522 -38.20 -37.22 -29.10
N ASN A 523 -37.34 -36.95 -30.10
CA ASN A 523 -37.31 -37.73 -31.36
C ASN A 523 -36.16 -37.34 -32.31
N GLN A 524 -35.56 -38.33 -32.98
CA GLN A 524 -34.68 -38.22 -34.16
C GLN A 524 -35.40 -38.85 -35.38
N PRO A 525 -35.14 -38.45 -36.64
CA PRO A 525 -33.96 -38.91 -37.43
C PRO A 525 -33.12 -37.74 -38.00
N ALA A 526 -31.79 -37.85 -38.17
CA ALA A 526 -31.02 -38.54 -39.24
C ALA A 526 -31.18 -37.90 -40.65
N ILE A 527 -30.20 -37.87 -41.57
CA ILE A 527 -28.99 -38.70 -41.78
C ILE A 527 -27.83 -37.81 -42.31
N LEU A 528 -26.57 -38.13 -41.96
CA LEU A 528 -25.29 -38.03 -42.72
C LEU A 528 -24.14 -37.75 -41.73
N LYS A 529 -22.99 -38.45 -41.72
CA LYS A 529 -22.61 -39.82 -42.16
C LYS A 529 -21.26 -40.14 -41.47
N ASP A 530 -20.80 -41.40 -41.51
CA ASP A 530 -19.51 -41.88 -40.99
C ASP A 530 -18.31 -40.93 -41.18
N THR A 531 -17.33 -40.86 -40.27
CA THR A 531 -16.64 -42.02 -39.66
C THR A 531 -16.31 -41.91 -38.18
N ASN A 532 -16.78 -42.88 -37.38
CA ASN A 532 -16.15 -43.22 -36.10
C ASN A 532 -14.93 -44.12 -36.33
N LYS A 533 -13.72 -43.55 -36.15
CA LYS A 533 -12.51 -44.32 -35.82
C LYS A 533 -11.92 -43.79 -34.51
N THR A 534 -12.52 -44.21 -33.41
CA THR A 534 -11.87 -44.21 -32.08
C THR A 534 -10.71 -45.20 -32.09
N THR A 535 -9.58 -44.77 -32.67
CA THR A 535 -8.31 -45.47 -32.51
C THR A 535 -7.89 -45.29 -31.05
N SER A 536 -7.85 -46.37 -30.28
CA SER A 536 -7.37 -46.35 -28.91
C SER A 536 -5.88 -45.99 -28.90
N ILE A 537 -5.56 -44.75 -28.54
CA ILE A 537 -4.18 -44.32 -28.29
C ILE A 537 -3.65 -45.18 -27.14
N SER A 538 -2.59 -45.93 -27.38
CA SER A 538 -2.00 -46.76 -26.32
C SER A 538 -1.26 -45.89 -25.30
N LEU A 539 -1.10 -46.38 -24.07
CA LEU A 539 -0.25 -45.71 -23.06
C LEU A 539 1.20 -45.49 -23.54
N GLN A 540 1.65 -46.27 -24.52
CA GLN A 540 2.95 -46.12 -25.15
C GLN A 540 3.00 -44.90 -26.09
N GLN A 541 1.91 -44.63 -26.83
CA GLN A 541 1.79 -43.46 -27.72
C GLN A 541 1.57 -42.15 -26.94
N ILE A 542 1.04 -42.20 -25.71
CA ILE A 542 0.99 -41.02 -24.84
C ILE A 542 2.41 -40.61 -24.41
N ASN A 543 3.28 -41.58 -24.11
CA ASN A 543 4.68 -41.33 -23.77
C ASN A 543 5.52 -40.79 -24.96
N GLU A 544 5.07 -40.96 -26.20
CA GLU A 544 5.70 -40.35 -27.39
C GLU A 544 5.30 -38.88 -27.61
N VAL A 545 4.19 -38.42 -27.00
CA VAL A 545 3.75 -37.01 -27.05
C VAL A 545 4.41 -36.16 -25.96
N THR A 546 4.88 -36.77 -24.87
CA THR A 546 5.58 -36.10 -23.76
C THR A 546 7.06 -35.76 -24.04
N MET A 547 7.49 -35.74 -25.30
CA MET A 547 8.77 -35.15 -25.74
C MET A 547 8.63 -34.02 -26.77
N PHE A 548 7.53 -33.27 -26.73
CA PHE A 548 7.55 -31.89 -27.23
C PHE A 548 8.11 -30.96 -26.15
N THR A 549 9.37 -30.55 -26.32
CA THR A 549 10.01 -29.56 -25.44
C THR A 549 9.39 -28.17 -25.64
N GLU A 550 9.33 -27.38 -24.56
CA GLU A 550 8.78 -26.01 -24.54
C GLU A 550 9.43 -25.13 -25.62
N GLN A 551 10.71 -25.36 -25.88
CA GLN A 551 11.49 -24.77 -26.97
C GLN A 551 10.80 -24.85 -28.34
N THR A 552 10.12 -25.95 -28.67
CA THR A 552 9.45 -26.13 -29.98
C THR A 552 8.22 -25.23 -30.14
N VAL A 553 7.56 -24.87 -29.03
CA VAL A 553 6.41 -23.96 -29.02
C VAL A 553 6.89 -22.51 -29.02
N LEU A 554 7.95 -22.19 -28.27
CA LEU A 554 8.62 -20.90 -28.31
C LEU A 554 9.11 -20.55 -29.73
N GLU A 555 9.83 -21.45 -30.38
CA GLU A 555 10.38 -21.23 -31.73
C GLU A 555 9.29 -21.01 -32.80
N GLN A 556 8.08 -21.56 -32.65
CA GLN A 556 6.97 -21.31 -33.59
C GLN A 556 6.16 -20.03 -33.33
N PHE A 557 6.36 -19.35 -32.19
CA PHE A 557 5.67 -18.09 -31.86
C PHE A 557 6.53 -16.83 -32.07
N MET A 558 7.83 -16.94 -32.33
CA MET A 558 8.74 -15.78 -32.40
C MET A 558 8.75 -14.99 -33.72
N GLU A 559 8.01 -15.39 -34.77
CA GLU A 559 8.06 -14.69 -36.08
C GLU A 559 7.01 -13.57 -36.28
N HIS A 560 6.02 -13.39 -35.39
CA HIS A 560 4.97 -12.36 -35.57
C HIS A 560 4.72 -11.49 -34.33
N ASP A 561 5.29 -10.29 -34.37
CA ASP A 561 5.09 -9.18 -33.44
C ASP A 561 3.61 -8.77 -33.30
N ASN A 562 3.05 -8.94 -32.10
CA ASN A 562 1.87 -8.24 -31.58
C ASN A 562 1.76 -8.50 -30.06
N GLY A 563 2.26 -7.57 -29.23
CA GLY A 563 2.29 -7.67 -27.76
C GLY A 563 0.92 -7.58 -27.05
N GLY A 564 -0.02 -8.49 -27.36
CA GLY A 564 -1.37 -8.52 -26.79
C GLY A 564 -1.83 -9.88 -26.25
N LEU A 565 -1.01 -10.95 -26.36
CA LEU A 565 -1.43 -12.32 -26.04
C LEU A 565 -0.82 -12.92 -24.76
N MET A 566 0.19 -12.28 -24.14
CA MET A 566 0.96 -12.89 -23.05
C MET A 566 0.13 -13.19 -21.79
N HIS A 567 -0.94 -12.44 -21.55
CA HIS A 567 -1.91 -12.70 -20.47
C HIS A 567 -2.68 -14.03 -20.64
N HIS A 568 -2.76 -14.58 -21.86
CA HIS A 568 -3.27 -15.94 -22.11
C HIS A 568 -2.16 -17.01 -22.02
N VAL A 569 -0.89 -16.63 -22.06
CA VAL A 569 0.25 -17.57 -21.95
C VAL A 569 0.60 -17.81 -20.48
N MET A 570 0.63 -16.77 -19.64
CA MET A 570 0.82 -16.94 -18.18
C MET A 570 -0.29 -17.79 -17.56
N SER A 571 -1.56 -17.51 -17.90
CA SER A 571 -2.68 -18.35 -17.43
C SER A 571 -2.67 -19.76 -18.02
N PHE A 572 -1.96 -20.00 -19.13
CA PHE A 572 -1.73 -21.35 -19.66
C PHE A 572 -0.62 -22.08 -18.90
N LEU A 573 0.43 -21.38 -18.45
CA LEU A 573 1.48 -21.95 -17.59
C LEU A 573 0.94 -22.29 -16.20
N ASP A 574 0.13 -21.41 -15.60
CA ASP A 574 -0.61 -21.72 -14.37
C ASP A 574 -1.50 -22.94 -14.54
N VAL A 575 -2.27 -23.03 -15.62
CA VAL A 575 -3.12 -24.20 -15.93
C VAL A 575 -2.29 -25.46 -16.19
N VAL A 576 -1.12 -25.37 -16.83
CA VAL A 576 -0.20 -26.52 -17.03
C VAL A 576 0.40 -26.99 -15.69
N SER A 577 0.74 -26.06 -14.79
CA SER A 577 1.15 -26.36 -13.41
C SER A 577 0.02 -27.04 -12.63
N LEU A 578 -1.20 -26.49 -12.72
CA LEU A 578 -2.41 -27.06 -12.11
C LEU A 578 -2.72 -28.46 -12.67
N CYS A 579 -2.56 -28.68 -13.99
CA CYS A 579 -2.75 -29.97 -14.63
C CYS A 579 -1.66 -30.98 -14.25
N ARG A 580 -0.39 -30.58 -14.09
CA ARG A 580 0.66 -31.43 -13.50
C ARG A 580 0.25 -31.85 -12.09
N LYS A 581 -0.09 -30.89 -11.21
CA LYS A 581 -0.55 -31.16 -9.83
C LYS A 581 -1.77 -32.09 -9.81
N GLN A 582 -2.78 -31.88 -10.66
CA GLN A 582 -3.98 -32.74 -10.72
C GLN A 582 -3.71 -34.16 -11.23
N VAL A 583 -2.81 -34.35 -12.21
CA VAL A 583 -2.45 -35.68 -12.72
C VAL A 583 -1.66 -36.47 -11.69
N VAL A 584 -0.67 -35.84 -11.03
CA VAL A 584 0.09 -36.46 -9.93
C VAL A 584 -0.85 -36.76 -8.76
N SER A 585 -1.65 -35.79 -8.31
CA SER A 585 -2.61 -35.92 -7.21
C SER A 585 -3.56 -37.10 -7.43
N LYS A 586 -4.01 -37.38 -8.67
CA LYS A 586 -4.89 -38.52 -8.95
C LYS A 586 -4.20 -39.87 -8.84
N GLN A 587 -2.99 -40.03 -9.37
CA GLN A 587 -2.22 -41.28 -9.23
C GLN A 587 -1.77 -41.50 -7.77
N PHE A 588 -1.40 -40.42 -7.07
CA PHE A 588 -1.00 -40.41 -5.67
C PHE A 588 -2.17 -40.76 -4.73
N LYS A 589 -3.33 -40.09 -4.86
CA LYS A 589 -4.54 -40.39 -4.08
C LYS A 589 -5.09 -41.81 -4.33
N ASP A 590 -4.78 -42.45 -5.46
CA ASP A 590 -5.06 -43.88 -5.76
C ASP A 590 -3.96 -44.87 -5.32
N LEU A 591 -2.78 -44.38 -4.92
CA LEU A 591 -1.70 -45.14 -4.27
C LEU A 591 -1.92 -45.20 -2.75
N CYS A 592 -2.10 -44.05 -2.09
CA CYS A 592 -2.35 -43.97 -0.65
C CYS A 592 -3.56 -44.82 -0.23
N LYS A 593 -4.66 -44.80 -1.00
CA LYS A 593 -5.85 -45.66 -0.75
C LYS A 593 -5.53 -47.17 -0.76
N LYS A 594 -4.57 -47.63 -1.56
CA LYS A 594 -4.15 -49.04 -1.57
C LYS A 594 -3.27 -49.36 -0.37
N ALA A 595 -2.36 -48.46 0.01
CA ALA A 595 -1.52 -48.59 1.18
C ALA A 595 -2.30 -48.65 2.50
N ILE A 596 -3.28 -47.76 2.67
CA ILE A 596 -4.18 -47.73 3.84
C ILE A 596 -4.91 -49.08 4.01
N THR A 597 -5.28 -49.72 2.90
CA THR A 597 -5.94 -51.03 2.88
C THR A 597 -4.99 -52.20 3.20
N ALA A 598 -3.66 -51.96 3.23
CA ALA A 598 -2.62 -52.97 3.39
C ALA A 598 -1.80 -52.86 4.70
N LYS A 599 -1.55 -51.65 5.22
CA LYS A 599 -0.80 -51.42 6.48
C LYS A 599 -1.70 -51.14 7.70
N CYS A 600 -2.72 -50.28 7.57
CA CYS A 600 -3.42 -49.74 8.74
C CYS A 600 -4.31 -50.77 9.46
N GLY A 601 -4.36 -50.70 10.80
CA GLY A 601 -5.15 -51.61 11.64
C GLY A 601 -6.67 -51.35 11.61
N LYS A 602 -7.46 -52.27 12.19
CA LYS A 602 -8.93 -52.19 12.24
C LYS A 602 -9.52 -51.11 13.17
N ASN A 603 -8.68 -50.22 13.71
CA ASN A 603 -9.11 -49.11 14.55
C ASN A 603 -9.08 -47.84 13.69
N GLY A 604 -10.18 -47.08 13.67
CA GLY A 604 -10.23 -45.82 12.92
C GLY A 604 -9.30 -44.74 13.49
N PRO A 605 -9.16 -43.59 12.79
CA PRO A 605 -8.26 -42.51 13.20
C PRO A 605 -8.58 -42.02 14.62
N LYS A 606 -7.52 -41.70 15.36
CA LYS A 606 -7.61 -41.24 16.76
C LYS A 606 -8.35 -39.90 16.81
N PRO A 607 -9.22 -39.65 17.80
CA PRO A 607 -9.69 -38.30 18.10
C PRO A 607 -8.52 -37.40 18.45
N LEU A 608 -8.43 -36.23 17.83
CA LEU A 608 -7.34 -35.27 18.02
C LEU A 608 -7.68 -34.26 19.12
N THR A 609 -6.71 -33.97 19.98
CA THR A 609 -6.69 -32.77 20.82
C THR A 609 -6.07 -31.60 20.05
N ASN A 610 -6.23 -30.37 20.56
CA ASN A 610 -5.68 -29.13 19.99
C ASN A 610 -4.19 -29.29 19.62
N GLU A 611 -3.37 -29.77 20.55
CA GLU A 611 -1.93 -30.02 20.34
C GLU A 611 -1.70 -31.01 19.17
N SER A 612 -2.33 -32.19 19.22
CA SER A 612 -2.13 -33.21 18.19
C SER A 612 -2.64 -32.80 16.80
N LEU A 613 -3.60 -31.87 16.73
CA LEU A 613 -4.03 -31.30 15.45
C LEU A 613 -3.00 -30.31 14.91
N LYS A 614 -2.43 -29.44 15.77
CA LYS A 614 -1.30 -28.56 15.39
C LYS A 614 -0.05 -29.36 15.02
N GLU A 615 0.20 -30.49 15.68
CA GLU A 615 1.26 -31.42 15.31
C GLU A 615 1.03 -32.02 13.91
N ALA A 616 -0.16 -32.59 13.67
CA ALA A 616 -0.51 -33.22 12.41
C ALA A 616 -0.59 -32.25 11.21
N VAL A 617 -1.16 -31.05 11.39
CA VAL A 617 -1.23 -30.03 10.31
C VAL A 617 0.17 -29.56 9.93
N GLN A 618 1.07 -29.36 10.89
CA GLN A 618 2.46 -29.00 10.58
C GLN A 618 3.16 -30.09 9.76
N GLU A 619 3.01 -31.36 10.15
CA GLU A 619 3.57 -32.52 9.44
C GLU A 619 3.00 -32.67 8.02
N PHE A 620 1.68 -32.51 7.86
CA PHE A 620 1.01 -32.54 6.55
C PHE A 620 1.50 -31.41 5.63
N CYS A 621 1.58 -30.18 6.15
CA CYS A 621 2.11 -29.05 5.40
C CYS A 621 3.57 -29.26 4.99
N ASP A 622 4.44 -29.72 5.89
CA ASP A 622 5.84 -29.95 5.55
C ASP A 622 6.03 -31.04 4.49
N ILE A 623 5.19 -32.09 4.45
CA ILE A 623 5.20 -33.01 3.30
C ILE A 623 4.76 -32.31 2.01
N MET A 624 3.67 -31.53 2.02
CA MET A 624 3.15 -30.86 0.81
C MET A 624 4.11 -29.82 0.21
N TYR A 625 4.93 -29.15 1.03
CA TYR A 625 5.86 -28.12 0.54
C TYR A 625 7.23 -28.66 0.11
N PHE A 626 7.69 -29.80 0.63
CA PHE A 626 9.11 -30.20 0.49
C PHE A 626 9.40 -31.51 -0.26
N ASN A 627 8.41 -32.36 -0.61
CA ASN A 627 8.70 -33.69 -1.14
C ASN A 627 7.81 -34.17 -2.31
N GLU A 628 8.36 -34.23 -3.53
CA GLU A 628 7.70 -34.89 -4.67
C GLU A 628 7.79 -36.44 -4.66
N ASN A 629 8.55 -37.05 -3.72
CA ASN A 629 8.89 -38.50 -3.79
C ASN A 629 8.67 -39.33 -2.49
N CYS A 630 8.26 -38.74 -1.36
CA CYS A 630 7.99 -39.52 -0.14
C CYS A 630 6.55 -40.06 -0.11
N ILE A 631 6.36 -41.30 -0.57
CA ILE A 631 5.10 -42.04 -0.38
C ILE A 631 5.00 -42.57 1.06
N ASP A 632 6.08 -43.10 1.63
CA ASP A 632 6.08 -43.74 2.96
C ASP A 632 5.66 -42.78 4.09
N ASP A 633 6.17 -41.54 4.13
CA ASP A 633 5.81 -40.53 5.15
C ASP A 633 4.30 -40.21 5.13
N MET A 634 3.67 -40.23 3.95
CA MET A 634 2.22 -40.07 3.79
C MET A 634 1.43 -41.34 4.14
N GLU A 635 2.02 -42.54 4.09
CA GLU A 635 1.36 -43.75 4.60
C GLU A 635 1.24 -43.72 6.12
N ASP A 636 2.25 -43.19 6.83
CA ASP A 636 2.24 -43.11 8.29
C ASP A 636 1.26 -42.02 8.79
N ILE A 637 1.25 -40.81 8.20
CA ILE A 637 0.19 -39.80 8.47
C ILE A 637 -1.21 -40.37 8.19
N ALA A 638 -1.37 -41.13 7.10
CA ALA A 638 -2.65 -41.72 6.73
C ALA A 638 -3.11 -42.84 7.68
N CYS A 639 -2.20 -43.56 8.34
CA CYS A 639 -2.54 -44.56 9.36
C CYS A 639 -2.71 -43.98 10.78
N GLU A 640 -2.05 -42.87 11.10
CA GLU A 640 -2.11 -42.20 12.41
C GLU A 640 -3.35 -41.28 12.53
N TYR A 641 -3.52 -40.37 11.56
CA TYR A 641 -4.51 -39.28 11.58
C TYR A 641 -5.66 -39.48 10.57
N GLY A 642 -5.37 -40.10 9.42
CA GLY A 642 -6.34 -40.38 8.35
C GLY A 642 -5.95 -39.73 7.01
N PHE A 643 -6.61 -40.13 5.92
CA PHE A 643 -6.42 -39.55 4.59
C PHE A 643 -7.69 -39.65 3.73
N PRO A 644 -8.13 -38.56 3.06
CA PRO A 644 -7.51 -37.22 3.02
C PRO A 644 -7.64 -36.46 4.35
N ILE A 645 -7.10 -35.24 4.41
CA ILE A 645 -7.13 -34.39 5.62
C ILE A 645 -8.56 -34.11 6.12
N ASP A 646 -9.56 -34.09 5.24
CA ASP A 646 -10.99 -34.01 5.57
C ASP A 646 -11.51 -35.16 6.45
N SER A 647 -10.80 -36.29 6.50
CA SER A 647 -11.17 -37.48 7.29
C SER A 647 -10.65 -37.47 8.74
N TRP A 648 -9.87 -36.46 9.14
CA TRP A 648 -9.29 -36.35 10.48
C TRP A 648 -10.35 -36.12 11.55
N ASN A 649 -10.24 -36.84 12.67
CA ASN A 649 -11.23 -36.80 13.74
C ASN A 649 -10.96 -35.65 14.72
N VAL A 650 -11.30 -34.43 14.31
CA VAL A 650 -11.13 -33.21 15.12
C VAL A 650 -12.21 -32.98 16.18
N SER A 651 -13.13 -33.91 16.43
CA SER A 651 -14.33 -33.65 17.26
C SER A 651 -14.07 -33.41 18.75
N GLN A 652 -12.81 -33.50 19.21
CA GLN A 652 -12.39 -33.16 20.58
C GLN A 652 -11.58 -31.85 20.65
N VAL A 653 -11.40 -31.16 19.52
CA VAL A 653 -10.67 -29.89 19.42
C VAL A 653 -11.55 -28.74 19.90
N THR A 654 -11.01 -27.89 20.75
CA THR A 654 -11.67 -26.69 21.29
C THR A 654 -11.05 -25.39 20.82
N ASP A 655 -9.88 -25.45 20.18
CA ASP A 655 -9.07 -24.31 19.79
C ASP A 655 -8.33 -24.63 18.47
N MET A 656 -8.50 -23.77 17.46
CA MET A 656 -7.86 -23.87 16.14
C MET A 656 -6.99 -22.63 15.82
N THR A 657 -6.55 -21.91 16.85
CA THR A 657 -5.74 -20.67 16.70
C THR A 657 -4.52 -20.90 15.83
N GLU A 658 -4.30 -20.04 14.84
CA GLU A 658 -3.16 -20.06 13.91
C GLU A 658 -2.96 -21.38 13.11
N LEU A 659 -3.94 -22.29 13.07
CA LEU A 659 -3.70 -23.68 12.62
C LEU A 659 -3.12 -23.81 11.19
N PHE A 660 -3.54 -22.94 10.27
CA PHE A 660 -3.02 -22.83 8.90
C PHE A 660 -2.36 -21.46 8.64
N CYS A 661 -1.85 -20.79 9.68
CA CYS A 661 -1.19 -19.49 9.57
C CYS A 661 0.06 -19.57 8.67
N GLU A 662 0.25 -18.55 7.82
CA GLU A 662 1.29 -18.41 6.79
C GLU A 662 1.38 -19.54 5.74
N THR A 663 0.39 -20.44 5.68
CA THR A 663 0.37 -21.56 4.72
C THR A 663 -0.02 -21.13 3.30
N GLY A 664 0.64 -20.12 2.72
CA GLY A 664 0.20 -19.38 1.53
C GLY A 664 -0.32 -20.18 0.32
N CYS A 665 0.17 -21.38 0.05
CA CYS A 665 -0.28 -22.28 -1.04
C CYS A 665 -1.28 -23.38 -0.61
N PHE A 666 -1.80 -23.38 0.62
CA PHE A 666 -2.74 -24.38 1.13
C PHE A 666 -4.14 -24.17 0.55
N ASP A 667 -4.70 -25.23 -0.05
CA ASP A 667 -6.05 -25.23 -0.66
C ASP A 667 -6.63 -26.66 -0.70
N GLU A 668 -6.30 -27.52 0.28
CA GLU A 668 -6.89 -28.87 0.40
C GLU A 668 -8.18 -28.83 1.24
N TYR A 669 -9.16 -29.64 0.83
CA TYR A 669 -10.51 -29.61 1.38
C TYR A 669 -10.56 -30.13 2.84
N ILE A 670 -11.27 -29.40 3.69
CA ILE A 670 -11.45 -29.68 5.15
C ILE A 670 -12.90 -29.47 5.62
N GLY A 671 -13.85 -29.24 4.72
CA GLY A 671 -15.26 -28.97 5.04
C GLY A 671 -16.04 -30.10 5.71
N SER A 672 -15.45 -31.29 5.87
CA SER A 672 -16.04 -32.44 6.58
C SER A 672 -15.65 -32.54 8.06
N TRP A 673 -14.83 -31.62 8.57
CA TRP A 673 -14.43 -31.57 9.99
C TRP A 673 -15.58 -31.25 10.94
N ASP A 674 -15.65 -31.95 12.08
CA ASP A 674 -16.60 -31.68 13.17
C ASP A 674 -16.06 -30.57 14.08
N THR A 675 -16.38 -29.33 13.75
CA THR A 675 -15.97 -28.14 14.50
C THR A 675 -16.87 -27.83 15.72
N SER A 676 -17.87 -28.66 16.04
CA SER A 676 -18.94 -28.30 17.00
C SER A 676 -18.45 -28.02 18.43
N ASN A 677 -17.27 -28.50 18.81
CA ASN A 677 -16.63 -28.21 20.11
C ASN A 677 -15.62 -27.04 20.08
N VAL A 678 -15.34 -26.45 18.91
CA VAL A 678 -14.37 -25.36 18.75
C VAL A 678 -14.93 -24.07 19.35
N THR A 679 -14.08 -23.39 20.12
CA THR A 679 -14.41 -22.14 20.82
C THR A 679 -13.54 -20.95 20.42
N ASN A 680 -12.45 -21.20 19.69
CA ASN A 680 -11.49 -20.20 19.23
C ASN A 680 -10.99 -20.57 17.82
N MET A 681 -11.04 -19.62 16.88
CA MET A 681 -10.55 -19.74 15.50
C MET A 681 -9.66 -18.54 15.11
N ASP A 682 -9.05 -17.87 16.09
CA ASP A 682 -8.15 -16.72 15.87
C ASP A 682 -7.06 -17.04 14.84
N SER A 683 -6.93 -16.20 13.82
CA SER A 683 -5.86 -16.22 12.82
C SER A 683 -5.71 -17.57 12.08
N MET A 684 -6.77 -18.41 12.07
CA MET A 684 -6.72 -19.79 11.60
C MET A 684 -6.19 -19.95 10.16
N PHE A 685 -6.54 -19.04 9.24
CA PHE A 685 -6.05 -19.00 7.86
C PHE A 685 -5.30 -17.69 7.55
N ALA A 686 -4.71 -17.06 8.56
CA ALA A 686 -3.92 -15.84 8.36
C ALA A 686 -2.78 -16.08 7.36
N CYS A 687 -2.60 -15.19 6.39
CA CYS A 687 -1.67 -15.27 5.26
C CYS A 687 -1.81 -16.53 4.37
N ALA A 688 -2.89 -17.32 4.47
CA ALA A 688 -3.16 -18.46 3.59
C ALA A 688 -3.74 -18.02 2.23
N ALA A 689 -2.97 -17.21 1.48
CA ALA A 689 -3.45 -16.43 0.33
C ALA A 689 -4.19 -17.21 -0.77
N TYR A 690 -3.90 -18.51 -0.97
CA TYR A 690 -4.58 -19.36 -1.95
C TYR A 690 -5.83 -20.07 -1.43
N PHE A 691 -6.06 -20.14 -0.12
CA PHE A 691 -7.11 -20.97 0.48
C PHE A 691 -8.51 -20.51 0.05
N ASN A 692 -9.26 -21.40 -0.60
CA ASN A 692 -10.60 -21.12 -1.07
C ASN A 692 -11.48 -22.38 -1.13
N GLN A 693 -11.38 -23.27 -0.13
CA GLN A 693 -12.18 -24.50 -0.03
C GLN A 693 -13.49 -24.31 0.75
N ASP A 694 -14.53 -25.06 0.37
CA ASP A 694 -15.84 -25.01 1.03
C ASP A 694 -15.75 -25.50 2.49
N ILE A 695 -16.08 -24.59 3.40
CA ILE A 695 -16.17 -24.78 4.86
C ILE A 695 -17.54 -24.31 5.41
N GLY A 696 -18.53 -24.10 4.53
CA GLY A 696 -19.85 -23.59 4.93
C GLY A 696 -20.64 -24.55 5.82
N GLN A 697 -20.31 -25.84 5.80
CA GLN A 697 -20.95 -26.89 6.60
C GLN A 697 -20.41 -27.01 8.04
N TRP A 698 -19.40 -26.22 8.43
CA TRP A 698 -18.87 -26.20 9.79
C TRP A 698 -19.87 -25.66 10.82
N ASP A 699 -20.02 -26.35 11.95
CA ASP A 699 -20.71 -25.82 13.12
C ASP A 699 -19.75 -24.91 13.90
N VAL A 700 -19.88 -23.61 13.69
CA VAL A 700 -19.12 -22.57 14.42
C VAL A 700 -19.90 -22.00 15.62
N SER A 701 -21.06 -22.57 15.97
CA SER A 701 -21.98 -21.98 16.96
C SER A 701 -21.36 -21.78 18.35
N ASN A 702 -20.31 -22.52 18.71
CA ASN A 702 -19.61 -22.40 19.99
C ASN A 702 -18.36 -21.51 19.97
N VAL A 703 -17.99 -20.98 18.80
CA VAL A 703 -16.85 -20.07 18.63
C VAL A 703 -17.12 -18.71 19.29
N LYS A 704 -16.12 -18.19 19.98
CA LYS A 704 -16.14 -16.91 20.70
C LYS A 704 -15.20 -15.88 20.11
N ASP A 705 -14.18 -16.33 19.39
CA ASP A 705 -13.19 -15.48 18.75
C ASP A 705 -12.94 -15.95 17.31
N MET A 706 -13.02 -15.01 16.38
CA MET A 706 -12.74 -15.17 14.94
C MET A 706 -11.81 -14.05 14.46
N SER A 707 -11.06 -13.41 15.37
CA SER A 707 -10.08 -12.38 15.03
C SER A 707 -9.10 -12.91 13.97
N GLY A 708 -8.71 -12.08 12.99
CA GLY A 708 -7.73 -12.43 11.96
C GLY A 708 -8.01 -13.68 11.11
N MET A 709 -9.17 -14.34 11.22
CA MET A 709 -9.39 -15.71 10.72
C MET A 709 -9.04 -15.90 9.23
N PHE A 710 -9.27 -14.89 8.40
CA PHE A 710 -8.92 -14.84 6.97
C PHE A 710 -8.04 -13.61 6.62
N PHE A 711 -7.25 -13.11 7.60
CA PHE A 711 -6.28 -12.03 7.41
C PHE A 711 -5.32 -12.39 6.26
N HIS A 712 -5.25 -11.58 5.20
CA HIS A 712 -4.48 -11.83 3.98
C HIS A 712 -4.74 -13.20 3.30
N ALA A 713 -5.91 -13.81 3.51
CA ALA A 713 -6.39 -14.91 2.67
C ALA A 713 -6.95 -14.35 1.35
N GLU A 714 -6.07 -13.80 0.51
CA GLU A 714 -6.41 -12.95 -0.65
C GLU A 714 -7.51 -13.52 -1.56
N ARG A 715 -7.51 -14.84 -1.81
CA ARG A 715 -8.47 -15.54 -2.69
C ARG A 715 -9.74 -16.05 -1.98
N PHE A 716 -9.84 -15.97 -0.65
CA PHE A 716 -10.94 -16.58 0.08
C PHE A 716 -12.29 -15.90 -0.22
N ASN A 717 -13.23 -16.68 -0.74
CA ASN A 717 -14.55 -16.20 -1.15
C ASN A 717 -15.61 -17.33 -1.15
N GLN A 718 -15.59 -18.23 -0.17
CA GLN A 718 -16.53 -19.36 -0.07
C GLN A 718 -17.77 -19.06 0.79
N ASP A 719 -18.88 -19.75 0.46
CA ASP A 719 -20.18 -19.57 1.10
C ASP A 719 -20.15 -19.97 2.59
N ILE A 720 -20.16 -18.95 3.44
CA ILE A 720 -20.27 -19.03 4.91
C ILE A 720 -21.60 -18.43 5.41
N THR A 721 -22.60 -18.34 4.53
CA THR A 721 -23.91 -17.70 4.81
C THR A 721 -24.73 -18.42 5.89
N CYS A 722 -24.42 -19.69 6.16
CA CYS A 722 -25.11 -20.54 7.12
C CYS A 722 -24.42 -20.69 8.49
N TRP A 723 -23.30 -20.00 8.72
CA TRP A 723 -22.61 -19.99 10.02
C TRP A 723 -23.41 -19.28 11.12
N ASP A 724 -23.51 -19.91 12.29
CA ASP A 724 -24.07 -19.31 13.51
C ASP A 724 -22.95 -18.62 14.31
N VAL A 725 -22.83 -17.30 14.16
CA VAL A 725 -21.83 -16.49 14.88
C VAL A 725 -22.36 -15.87 16.18
N SER A 726 -23.54 -16.28 16.68
CA SER A 726 -24.23 -15.58 17.79
C SER A 726 -23.51 -15.61 19.14
N LYS A 727 -22.38 -16.32 19.26
CA LYS A 727 -21.53 -16.37 20.47
C LYS A 727 -20.20 -15.63 20.31
N VAL A 728 -19.87 -15.12 19.12
CA VAL A 728 -18.61 -14.44 18.81
C VAL A 728 -18.55 -13.06 19.48
N ALA A 729 -17.42 -12.77 20.11
CA ALA A 729 -17.14 -11.53 20.83
C ALA A 729 -16.13 -10.62 20.09
N SER A 730 -15.28 -11.18 19.23
CA SER A 730 -14.30 -10.46 18.40
C SER A 730 -14.30 -10.96 16.96
N MET A 731 -14.29 -10.01 16.02
CA MET A 731 -14.11 -10.22 14.58
C MET A 731 -13.07 -9.23 14.01
N SER A 732 -12.21 -8.66 14.85
CA SER A 732 -11.16 -7.74 14.40
C SER A 732 -10.26 -8.41 13.35
N ASP A 733 -9.88 -7.67 12.32
CA ASP A 733 -9.03 -8.12 11.21
C ASP A 733 -9.56 -9.35 10.40
N MET A 734 -10.79 -9.85 10.67
CA MET A 734 -11.26 -11.16 10.19
C MET A 734 -11.15 -11.37 8.67
N PHE A 735 -11.45 -10.36 7.84
CA PHE A 735 -11.33 -10.38 6.38
C PHE A 735 -10.35 -9.31 5.85
N ARG A 736 -9.44 -8.81 6.71
CA ARG A 736 -8.42 -7.83 6.32
C ARG A 736 -7.53 -8.42 5.24
N GLY A 737 -7.36 -7.75 4.11
CA GLY A 737 -6.56 -8.24 2.98
C GLY A 737 -7.21 -9.38 2.19
N ALA A 738 -8.43 -9.84 2.51
CA ALA A 738 -9.16 -10.83 1.73
C ALA A 738 -9.77 -10.19 0.46
N HIS A 739 -8.91 -9.87 -0.52
CA HIS A 739 -9.24 -9.05 -1.68
C HIS A 739 -10.43 -9.57 -2.51
N GLU A 740 -10.61 -10.89 -2.63
CA GLU A 740 -11.71 -11.51 -3.36
C GLU A 740 -13.03 -11.62 -2.56
N PHE A 741 -13.02 -11.45 -1.24
CA PHE A 741 -14.16 -11.80 -0.38
C PHE A 741 -15.42 -10.96 -0.65
N ASN A 742 -16.53 -11.62 -0.93
CA ASN A 742 -17.80 -10.96 -1.26
C ASN A 742 -19.07 -11.81 -1.01
N GLN A 743 -19.17 -12.53 0.12
CA GLN A 743 -20.29 -13.46 0.42
C GLN A 743 -21.35 -12.89 1.37
N ASP A 744 -22.61 -13.32 1.24
CA ASP A 744 -23.81 -12.81 1.93
C ASP A 744 -23.83 -13.11 3.45
N ILE A 745 -23.05 -12.34 4.21
CA ILE A 745 -22.99 -12.38 5.67
C ILE A 745 -24.05 -11.51 6.36
N GLY A 746 -24.99 -10.92 5.61
CA GLY A 746 -25.98 -9.96 6.15
C GLY A 746 -26.95 -10.55 7.19
N ARG A 747 -27.05 -11.88 7.26
CA ARG A 747 -27.92 -12.62 8.21
C ARG A 747 -27.24 -13.05 9.51
N TRP A 748 -25.95 -12.79 9.67
CA TRP A 748 -25.20 -13.12 10.89
C TRP A 748 -25.71 -12.33 12.12
N ASP A 749 -25.91 -13.02 13.25
CA ASP A 749 -26.21 -12.37 14.54
C ASP A 749 -24.91 -11.87 15.19
N VAL A 750 -24.46 -10.68 14.79
CA VAL A 750 -23.29 -10.02 15.37
C VAL A 750 -23.57 -9.33 16.72
N SER A 751 -24.74 -9.51 17.34
CA SER A 751 -25.17 -8.75 18.55
C SER A 751 -24.38 -9.04 19.84
N LYS A 752 -23.33 -9.87 19.78
CA LYS A 752 -22.39 -10.14 20.88
C LYS A 752 -20.96 -9.65 20.58
N VAL A 753 -20.69 -9.28 19.34
CA VAL A 753 -19.39 -8.76 18.91
C VAL A 753 -19.15 -7.40 19.54
N LYS A 754 -17.93 -7.18 20.04
CA LYS A 754 -17.47 -5.94 20.68
C LYS A 754 -16.39 -5.22 19.89
N TYR A 755 -15.63 -6.00 19.12
CA TYR A 755 -14.45 -5.55 18.37
C TYR A 755 -14.63 -5.94 16.90
N MET A 756 -14.64 -4.94 16.03
CA MET A 756 -14.72 -5.06 14.57
C MET A 756 -13.61 -4.25 13.87
N SER A 757 -12.56 -3.88 14.60
CA SER A 757 -11.46 -3.07 14.07
C SER A 757 -10.79 -3.77 12.88
N SER A 758 -10.54 -3.02 11.81
CA SER A 758 -9.97 -3.50 10.54
C SER A 758 -10.69 -4.70 9.88
N MET A 759 -11.93 -5.05 10.27
CA MET A 759 -12.60 -6.30 9.83
C MET A 759 -12.62 -6.52 8.31
N PHE A 760 -12.80 -5.46 7.51
CA PHE A 760 -12.77 -5.49 6.05
C PHE A 760 -11.65 -4.62 5.45
N GLU A 761 -10.59 -4.33 6.21
CA GLU A 761 -9.48 -3.49 5.74
C GLU A 761 -8.81 -4.11 4.50
N GLY A 762 -8.95 -3.50 3.32
CA GLY A 762 -8.43 -4.01 2.05
C GLY A 762 -9.28 -5.11 1.39
N ALA A 763 -10.52 -5.35 1.83
CA ALA A 763 -11.46 -6.28 1.17
C ALA A 763 -12.04 -5.64 -0.12
N GLN A 764 -11.21 -5.49 -1.16
CA GLN A 764 -11.47 -4.61 -2.32
C GLN A 764 -12.76 -4.93 -3.10
N LYS A 765 -13.24 -6.18 -3.09
CA LYS A 765 -14.48 -6.61 -3.77
C LYS A 765 -15.72 -6.63 -2.86
N PHE A 766 -15.58 -6.39 -1.56
CA PHE A 766 -16.67 -6.53 -0.61
C PHE A 766 -17.79 -5.51 -0.86
N THR A 767 -18.97 -6.03 -1.19
CA THR A 767 -20.13 -5.26 -1.67
C THR A 767 -21.47 -5.82 -1.15
N GLN A 768 -21.47 -6.61 -0.07
CA GLN A 768 -22.67 -7.27 0.44
C GLN A 768 -23.45 -6.43 1.46
N ASP A 769 -24.77 -6.62 1.48
CA ASP A 769 -25.70 -5.92 2.36
C ASP A 769 -25.55 -6.42 3.81
N ILE A 770 -25.11 -5.53 4.69
CA ILE A 770 -24.97 -5.73 6.14
C ILE A 770 -25.84 -4.76 6.95
N SER A 771 -26.85 -4.16 6.31
CA SER A 771 -27.79 -3.19 6.92
C SER A 771 -28.58 -3.75 8.11
N SER A 772 -28.76 -5.06 8.15
CA SER A 772 -29.48 -5.82 9.19
C SER A 772 -28.64 -6.20 10.41
N TRP A 773 -27.34 -5.91 10.42
CA TRP A 773 -26.47 -6.20 11.56
C TRP A 773 -26.80 -5.34 12.79
N ASN A 774 -26.89 -5.98 13.96
CA ASN A 774 -27.03 -5.29 15.24
C ASN A 774 -25.67 -5.03 15.88
N VAL A 775 -25.08 -3.87 15.60
CA VAL A 775 -23.76 -3.45 16.08
C VAL A 775 -23.77 -2.69 17.42
N SER A 776 -24.90 -2.61 18.13
CA SER A 776 -25.06 -1.80 19.36
C SER A 776 -24.13 -2.19 20.53
N SER A 777 -23.46 -3.34 20.43
CA SER A 777 -22.49 -3.85 21.42
C SER A 777 -21.02 -3.54 21.06
N VAL A 778 -20.76 -2.99 19.88
CA VAL A 778 -19.41 -2.71 19.36
C VAL A 778 -18.89 -1.40 19.96
N ALA A 779 -17.64 -1.45 20.47
CA ALA A 779 -16.97 -0.29 21.08
C ALA A 779 -15.87 0.31 20.18
N ASP A 780 -15.35 -0.47 19.23
CA ASP A 780 -14.25 -0.12 18.33
C ASP A 780 -14.59 -0.52 16.88
N MET A 781 -14.62 0.47 15.99
CA MET A 781 -14.81 0.33 14.54
C MET A 781 -13.66 0.93 13.74
N LYS A 782 -12.50 1.16 14.37
CA LYS A 782 -11.31 1.71 13.72
C LYS A 782 -10.96 0.91 12.45
N CYS A 783 -10.62 1.60 11.37
CA CYS A 783 -10.24 1.00 10.07
C CYS A 783 -11.26 0.03 9.44
N MET A 784 -12.50 -0.12 9.95
CA MET A 784 -13.37 -1.26 9.61
C MET A 784 -13.56 -1.51 8.11
N PHE A 785 -13.65 -0.47 7.27
CA PHE A 785 -13.77 -0.54 5.81
C PHE A 785 -12.59 0.12 5.07
N LYS A 786 -11.45 0.28 5.74
CA LYS A 786 -10.27 0.96 5.19
C LYS A 786 -9.77 0.28 3.90
N GLY A 787 -9.72 1.00 2.78
CA GLY A 787 -9.31 0.45 1.49
C GLY A 787 -10.29 -0.56 0.87
N ALA A 788 -11.48 -0.75 1.46
CA ALA A 788 -12.58 -1.51 0.85
C ALA A 788 -13.22 -0.66 -0.27
N SER A 789 -12.45 -0.37 -1.32
CA SER A 789 -12.74 0.71 -2.29
C SER A 789 -14.07 0.61 -3.04
N LYS A 790 -14.76 -0.54 -3.00
CA LYS A 790 -16.09 -0.77 -3.58
C LYS A 790 -17.23 -0.88 -2.57
N PHE A 791 -16.94 -0.81 -1.28
CA PHE A 791 -17.97 -0.81 -0.25
C PHE A 791 -18.78 0.49 -0.27
N ASN A 792 -20.06 0.39 -0.62
CA ASN A 792 -21.01 1.50 -0.65
C ASN A 792 -22.42 1.00 -0.22
N GLN A 793 -22.47 0.22 0.86
CA GLN A 793 -23.70 -0.46 1.33
C GLN A 793 -24.33 0.24 2.52
N ASN A 794 -25.66 0.29 2.54
CA ASN A 794 -26.42 1.15 3.46
C ASN A 794 -26.33 0.68 4.91
N ILE A 795 -25.48 1.34 5.69
CA ILE A 795 -25.27 1.12 7.13
C ILE A 795 -25.90 2.22 8.00
N GLY A 796 -26.73 3.10 7.42
CA GLY A 796 -27.40 4.19 8.14
C GLY A 796 -28.41 3.73 9.21
N SER A 797 -28.78 2.45 9.22
CA SER A 797 -29.62 1.78 10.23
C SER A 797 -28.88 1.32 11.49
N TRP A 798 -27.55 1.38 11.50
CA TRP A 798 -26.72 0.89 12.61
C TRP A 798 -26.80 1.79 13.86
N ASP A 799 -26.95 1.16 15.03
CA ASP A 799 -26.78 1.80 16.34
C ASP A 799 -25.30 1.78 16.72
N VAL A 800 -24.63 2.91 16.48
CA VAL A 800 -23.21 3.12 16.79
C VAL A 800 -22.98 3.84 18.13
N SER A 801 -24.02 4.01 18.96
CA SER A 801 -23.95 4.82 20.19
C SER A 801 -22.94 4.33 21.24
N SER A 802 -22.52 3.07 21.17
CA SER A 802 -21.48 2.46 22.02
C SER A 802 -20.04 2.70 21.52
N VAL A 803 -19.84 3.21 20.30
CA VAL A 803 -18.52 3.29 19.65
C VAL A 803 -17.72 4.47 20.20
N MET A 804 -16.43 4.24 20.52
CA MET A 804 -15.52 5.24 21.06
C MET A 804 -14.42 5.69 20.08
N ASP A 805 -14.08 4.86 19.10
CA ASP A 805 -13.07 5.14 18.07
C ASP A 805 -13.61 4.76 16.69
N MET A 806 -13.57 5.72 15.75
CA MET A 806 -13.95 5.56 14.33
C MET A 806 -12.79 5.99 13.42
N SER A 807 -11.55 6.05 13.92
CA SER A 807 -10.42 6.51 13.12
C SER A 807 -10.18 5.62 11.91
N GLU A 808 -9.90 6.25 10.78
CA GLU A 808 -9.61 5.63 9.49
C GLU A 808 -10.72 4.66 8.99
N MET A 809 -11.95 4.71 9.54
CA MET A 809 -13.02 3.73 9.28
C MET A 809 -13.38 3.58 7.78
N PHE A 810 -13.42 4.67 7.03
CA PHE A 810 -13.66 4.73 5.58
C PHE A 810 -12.46 5.30 4.81
N TYR A 811 -11.26 5.26 5.40
CA TYR A 811 -10.00 5.65 4.73
C TYR A 811 -9.86 4.85 3.42
N GLN A 812 -9.75 5.48 2.26
CA GLN A 812 -9.72 4.85 0.94
C GLN A 812 -10.95 4.00 0.56
N ALA A 813 -12.11 4.23 1.19
CA ALA A 813 -13.39 3.71 0.71
C ALA A 813 -13.94 4.61 -0.42
N VAL A 814 -13.22 4.65 -1.55
CA VAL A 814 -13.40 5.62 -2.65
C VAL A 814 -14.85 5.73 -3.16
N ASP A 815 -15.57 4.61 -3.29
CA ASP A 815 -16.96 4.58 -3.77
C ASP A 815 -18.02 4.87 -2.67
N PHE A 816 -17.65 5.06 -1.39
CA PHE A 816 -18.60 5.16 -0.27
C PHE A 816 -19.32 6.52 -0.19
N ASP A 817 -20.65 6.50 -0.24
CA ASP A 817 -21.52 7.69 -0.15
C ASP A 817 -22.90 7.35 0.47
N GLN A 818 -22.92 6.55 1.55
CA GLN A 818 -24.18 6.15 2.22
C GLN A 818 -24.57 7.06 3.38
N ASN A 819 -25.86 7.35 3.49
CA ASN A 819 -26.38 8.27 4.50
C ASN A 819 -26.23 7.71 5.93
N ILE A 820 -25.35 8.33 6.69
CA ILE A 820 -25.01 8.04 8.09
C ILE A 820 -25.31 9.23 9.03
N GLY A 821 -26.04 10.25 8.54
CA GLY A 821 -26.35 11.48 9.29
C GLY A 821 -27.21 11.31 10.54
N HIS A 822 -27.82 10.13 10.71
CA HIS A 822 -28.64 9.77 11.88
C HIS A 822 -27.89 8.95 12.94
N TRP A 823 -26.61 8.66 12.74
CA TRP A 823 -25.77 7.97 13.73
C TRP A 823 -25.55 8.83 14.99
N ASP A 824 -25.73 8.22 16.17
CA ASP A 824 -25.34 8.82 17.44
C ASP A 824 -23.83 8.61 17.69
N VAL A 825 -23.03 9.59 17.30
CA VAL A 825 -21.57 9.60 17.49
C VAL A 825 -21.13 10.25 18.81
N SER A 826 -22.05 10.48 19.77
CA SER A 826 -21.78 11.32 20.97
C SER A 826 -20.77 10.76 21.96
N ASN A 827 -20.43 9.47 21.88
CA ASN A 827 -19.36 8.84 22.67
C ASN A 827 -18.01 8.73 21.93
N VAL A 828 -17.96 9.08 20.64
CA VAL A 828 -16.74 8.99 19.82
C VAL A 828 -15.74 10.06 20.23
N ARG A 829 -14.47 9.67 20.38
CA ARG A 829 -13.37 10.56 20.81
C ARG A 829 -12.32 10.80 19.73
N ASN A 830 -12.28 9.93 18.73
CA ASN A 830 -11.28 9.90 17.69
C ASN A 830 -11.97 9.70 16.32
N MET A 831 -11.89 10.71 15.45
CA MET A 831 -12.39 10.70 14.07
C MET A 831 -11.27 10.92 13.05
N LYS A 832 -10.01 10.77 13.47
CA LYS A 832 -8.84 10.95 12.62
C LYS A 832 -8.98 10.15 11.32
N GLY A 833 -8.81 10.80 10.17
CA GLY A 833 -8.77 10.17 8.86
C GLY A 833 -10.03 9.41 8.44
N MET A 834 -11.19 9.65 9.08
CA MET A 834 -12.39 8.83 8.91
C MET A 834 -12.84 8.69 7.45
N PHE A 835 -12.73 9.74 6.63
CA PHE A 835 -13.07 9.81 5.20
C PHE A 835 -11.88 10.21 4.31
N TYR A 836 -10.65 9.89 4.74
CA TYR A 836 -9.41 10.18 4.01
C TYR A 836 -9.39 9.41 2.67
N ILE A 837 -9.37 10.09 1.52
CA ILE A 837 -9.54 9.51 0.17
C ILE A 837 -10.85 8.68 0.08
N ALA A 838 -11.93 9.20 0.68
CA ALA A 838 -13.29 8.76 0.37
C ALA A 838 -13.89 9.70 -0.67
N ASP A 839 -13.31 9.70 -1.88
CA ASP A 839 -13.52 10.71 -2.94
C ASP A 839 -14.99 11.05 -3.20
N SER A 840 -15.87 10.03 -3.15
CA SER A 840 -17.31 10.14 -3.43
C SER A 840 -18.15 10.69 -2.26
N PHE A 841 -17.63 10.69 -1.02
CA PHE A 841 -18.44 10.90 0.18
C PHE A 841 -18.95 12.34 0.30
N ASN A 842 -20.27 12.51 0.29
CA ASN A 842 -20.90 13.82 0.33
C ASN A 842 -22.27 13.80 1.04
N GLN A 843 -22.43 12.97 2.08
CA GLN A 843 -23.70 12.83 2.82
C GLN A 843 -23.83 13.81 3.98
N ASP A 844 -25.06 14.26 4.25
CA ASP A 844 -25.36 15.19 5.34
C ASP A 844 -25.08 14.55 6.72
N ILE A 845 -24.15 15.17 7.45
CA ILE A 845 -23.71 14.80 8.80
C ILE A 845 -23.82 15.99 9.77
N ALA A 846 -24.64 17.00 9.42
CA ALA A 846 -24.83 18.23 10.21
C ALA A 846 -25.42 18.00 11.61
N GLN A 847 -26.03 16.84 11.85
CA GLN A 847 -26.68 16.48 13.13
C GLN A 847 -25.77 15.69 14.09
N TRP A 848 -24.54 15.37 13.68
CA TRP A 848 -23.59 14.64 14.52
C TRP A 848 -23.14 15.46 15.74
N ASN A 849 -23.23 14.86 16.93
CA ASN A 849 -22.71 15.44 18.16
C ASN A 849 -21.23 15.05 18.35
N VAL A 850 -20.32 15.89 17.87
CA VAL A 850 -18.85 15.66 17.93
C VAL A 850 -18.17 16.24 19.18
N SER A 851 -18.93 16.68 20.20
CA SER A 851 -18.42 17.39 21.38
C SER A 851 -17.43 16.64 22.27
N MET A 852 -17.25 15.32 22.08
CA MET A 852 -16.22 14.52 22.77
C MET A 852 -14.96 14.24 21.92
N VAL A 853 -14.92 14.67 20.66
CA VAL A 853 -13.81 14.39 19.73
C VAL A 853 -12.62 15.31 20.02
N THR A 854 -11.43 14.73 20.18
CA THR A 854 -10.20 15.49 20.46
C THR A 854 -9.23 15.59 19.29
N ASP A 855 -9.39 14.72 18.28
CA ASP A 855 -8.56 14.67 17.06
C ASP A 855 -9.45 14.44 15.82
N MET A 856 -9.37 15.37 14.87
CA MET A 856 -10.03 15.34 13.55
C MET A 856 -9.02 15.42 12.40
N SER A 857 -7.74 15.13 12.65
CA SER A 857 -6.69 15.26 11.64
C SER A 857 -6.98 14.39 10.40
N GLY A 858 -6.81 14.99 9.22
CA GLY A 858 -7.08 14.36 7.93
C GLY A 858 -8.50 13.83 7.71
N MET A 859 -9.52 14.23 8.50
CA MET A 859 -10.85 13.62 8.48
C MET A 859 -11.50 13.56 7.09
N PHE A 860 -11.33 14.59 6.25
CA PHE A 860 -11.83 14.69 4.87
C PHE A 860 -10.68 14.94 3.85
N TYR A 861 -9.46 14.53 4.18
CA TYR A 861 -8.27 14.69 3.33
C TYR A 861 -8.48 13.95 1.99
N TYR A 862 -8.40 14.64 0.85
CA TYR A 862 -8.80 14.18 -0.50
C TYR A 862 -10.26 13.72 -0.67
N ALA A 863 -11.19 14.07 0.24
CA ALA A 863 -12.63 13.83 0.02
C ALA A 863 -13.20 14.83 -1.01
N ALA A 864 -12.89 14.62 -2.28
CA ALA A 864 -13.03 15.61 -3.35
C ALA A 864 -14.47 16.09 -3.61
N GLU A 865 -15.48 15.24 -3.40
CA GLU A 865 -16.89 15.61 -3.52
C GLU A 865 -17.45 16.35 -2.28
N PHE A 866 -16.81 16.22 -1.12
CA PHE A 866 -17.37 16.64 0.17
C PHE A 866 -17.63 18.15 0.26
N ASN A 867 -18.88 18.52 0.52
CA ASN A 867 -19.29 19.92 0.68
C ASN A 867 -20.52 20.07 1.60
N GLN A 868 -20.63 19.26 2.65
CA GLN A 868 -21.78 19.26 3.56
C GLN A 868 -21.59 20.15 4.80
N ASN A 869 -22.71 20.62 5.35
CA ASN A 869 -22.71 21.67 6.38
C ASN A 869 -22.31 21.15 7.77
N ILE A 870 -21.03 21.26 8.09
CA ILE A 870 -20.45 20.93 9.40
C ILE A 870 -20.32 22.15 10.34
N GLY A 871 -20.86 23.32 9.96
CA GLY A 871 -20.73 24.57 10.71
C GLY A 871 -21.42 24.60 12.08
N GLY A 872 -22.35 23.67 12.33
CA GLY A 872 -23.06 23.52 13.61
C GLY A 872 -22.37 22.59 14.61
N TRP A 873 -21.21 22.02 14.27
CA TRP A 873 -20.47 21.10 15.15
C TRP A 873 -19.81 21.81 16.34
N ASP A 874 -19.97 21.24 17.54
CA ASP A 874 -19.18 21.64 18.72
C ASP A 874 -17.80 20.99 18.66
N VAL A 875 -16.82 21.76 18.16
CA VAL A 875 -15.41 21.36 18.07
C VAL A 875 -14.57 21.83 19.26
N SER A 876 -15.18 22.30 20.35
CA SER A 876 -14.47 22.95 21.47
C SER A 876 -13.44 22.06 22.19
N GLN A 877 -13.53 20.74 22.05
CA GLN A 877 -12.57 19.77 22.61
C GLN A 877 -11.48 19.33 21.61
N VAL A 878 -11.57 19.75 20.34
CA VAL A 878 -10.60 19.37 19.30
C VAL A 878 -9.28 20.10 19.53
N THR A 879 -8.19 19.33 19.54
CA THR A 879 -6.82 19.84 19.73
C THR A 879 -5.98 19.76 18.46
N ASN A 880 -6.40 18.94 17.50
CA ASN A 880 -5.70 18.65 16.26
C ASN A 880 -6.69 18.67 15.07
N MET A 881 -6.50 19.61 14.15
CA MET A 881 -7.23 19.74 12.87
C MET A 881 -6.30 19.64 11.66
N SER A 882 -5.05 19.17 11.84
CA SER A 882 -4.07 19.07 10.76
C SER A 882 -4.62 18.31 9.55
N GLY A 883 -4.56 18.95 8.39
CA GLY A 883 -5.04 18.44 7.11
C GLY A 883 -6.54 18.12 7.03
N MET A 884 -7.39 18.53 7.98
CA MET A 884 -8.79 18.09 8.09
C MET A 884 -9.61 18.19 6.80
N LEU A 885 -9.40 19.24 5.99
CA LEU A 885 -10.11 19.51 4.73
C LEU A 885 -9.15 19.65 3.53
N THR A 886 -7.94 19.08 3.62
CA THR A 886 -6.96 19.09 2.53
C THR A 886 -7.55 18.46 1.28
N SER A 887 -7.41 19.08 0.11
CA SER A 887 -7.91 18.56 -1.17
C SER A 887 -9.40 18.22 -1.19
N ALA A 888 -10.19 18.71 -0.22
CA ALA A 888 -11.65 18.73 -0.27
C ALA A 888 -12.09 19.83 -1.26
N ILE A 889 -11.77 19.65 -2.54
CA ILE A 889 -11.72 20.72 -3.56
C ILE A 889 -13.04 21.49 -3.73
N LYS A 890 -14.18 20.90 -3.38
CA LYS A 890 -15.52 21.51 -3.43
C LYS A 890 -15.98 22.16 -2.13
N PHE A 891 -15.31 21.91 -1.01
CA PHE A 891 -15.75 22.34 0.31
C PHE A 891 -15.78 23.88 0.43
N ASN A 892 -16.95 24.43 0.76
CA ASN A 892 -17.12 25.87 0.93
C ASN A 892 -18.29 26.21 1.89
N GLN A 893 -18.44 25.43 2.97
CA GLN A 893 -19.54 25.61 3.96
C GLN A 893 -19.13 26.52 5.12
N ASP A 894 -20.09 27.29 5.65
CA ASP A 894 -19.83 28.30 6.70
C ASP A 894 -19.51 27.64 8.05
N ILE A 895 -18.23 27.71 8.45
CA ILE A 895 -17.66 27.15 9.70
C ILE A 895 -17.26 28.25 10.71
N ARG A 896 -17.76 29.48 10.53
CA ARG A 896 -17.46 30.66 11.38
C ARG A 896 -17.82 30.53 12.87
N GLN A 897 -18.61 29.53 13.25
CA GLN A 897 -19.15 29.37 14.61
C GLN A 897 -18.35 28.37 15.46
N TRP A 898 -17.35 27.72 14.88
CA TRP A 898 -16.47 26.78 15.57
C TRP A 898 -15.63 27.46 16.67
N ASP A 899 -15.66 26.88 17.87
CA ASP A 899 -14.75 27.21 18.97
C ASP A 899 -13.41 26.49 18.76
N THR A 900 -12.49 27.16 18.10
CA THR A 900 -11.12 26.66 17.86
C THR A 900 -10.17 26.87 19.04
N SER A 901 -10.64 27.40 20.18
CA SER A 901 -9.75 27.89 21.24
C SER A 901 -8.81 26.83 21.82
N ASN A 902 -9.11 25.54 21.69
CA ASN A 902 -8.24 24.43 22.13
C ASN A 902 -7.36 23.80 21.04
N VAL A 903 -7.46 24.27 19.78
CA VAL A 903 -6.65 23.78 18.67
C VAL A 903 -5.18 24.22 18.85
N ILE A 904 -4.26 23.26 18.70
CA ILE A 904 -2.81 23.46 18.81
C ILE A 904 -2.16 23.36 17.42
N ASP A 905 -2.74 22.54 16.55
CA ASP A 905 -2.25 22.22 15.20
C ASP A 905 -3.40 22.28 14.19
N MET A 906 -3.20 23.09 13.14
CA MET A 906 -4.07 23.23 11.97
C MET A 906 -3.24 23.26 10.67
N SER A 907 -2.03 22.71 10.69
CA SER A 907 -1.17 22.58 9.51
C SER A 907 -1.93 21.93 8.34
N CYS A 908 -1.73 22.45 7.12
CA CYS A 908 -2.39 22.01 5.87
C CYS A 908 -3.94 21.97 5.89
N MET A 909 -4.65 22.54 6.88
CA MET A 909 -6.08 22.28 7.07
C MET A 909 -6.96 22.59 5.83
N PHE A 910 -6.61 23.61 5.04
CA PHE A 910 -7.26 23.96 3.76
C PHE A 910 -6.30 23.87 2.55
N GLU A 911 -5.22 23.08 2.65
CA GLU A 911 -4.32 22.78 1.53
C GLU A 911 -5.13 22.24 0.34
N GLU A 912 -4.92 22.76 -0.88
CA GLU A 912 -5.70 22.46 -2.10
C GLU A 912 -7.24 22.51 -1.93
N ALA A 913 -7.79 23.16 -0.91
CA ALA A 913 -9.24 23.37 -0.77
C ALA A 913 -9.71 24.49 -1.73
N VAL A 914 -9.62 24.23 -3.05
CA VAL A 914 -9.68 25.23 -4.12
C VAL A 914 -10.87 26.18 -4.01
N CYS A 915 -12.06 25.68 -3.67
CA CYS A 915 -13.28 26.49 -3.57
C CYS A 915 -13.50 27.20 -2.22
N PHE A 916 -12.68 26.95 -1.19
CA PHE A 916 -12.93 27.44 0.16
C PHE A 916 -12.72 28.95 0.29
N ASN A 917 -13.74 29.67 0.79
CA ASN A 917 -13.70 31.13 0.94
C ASN A 917 -14.62 31.65 2.06
N GLN A 918 -14.63 30.99 3.23
CA GLN A 918 -15.57 31.29 4.33
C GLN A 918 -14.96 32.08 5.49
N ALA A 919 -15.80 32.82 6.21
CA ALA A 919 -15.40 33.92 7.09
C ALA A 919 -14.93 33.45 8.49
N ILE A 920 -13.71 32.90 8.54
CA ILE A 920 -13.07 32.31 9.73
C ILE A 920 -12.29 33.30 10.63
N GLY A 921 -12.28 34.60 10.30
CA GLY A 921 -11.62 35.66 11.08
C GLY A 921 -12.20 35.97 12.47
N GLN A 922 -13.00 35.05 13.05
CA GLN A 922 -13.52 35.11 14.43
C GLN A 922 -13.06 33.91 15.28
N TRP A 923 -12.31 32.98 14.69
CA TRP A 923 -11.68 31.86 15.39
C TRP A 923 -10.62 32.33 16.39
N ASP A 924 -10.60 31.71 17.57
CA ASP A 924 -9.50 31.85 18.54
C ASP A 924 -8.40 30.87 18.13
N VAL A 925 -7.27 31.41 17.68
CA VAL A 925 -6.08 30.65 17.28
C VAL A 925 -4.91 30.85 18.25
N SER A 926 -5.15 31.45 19.43
CA SER A 926 -4.10 31.84 20.39
C SER A 926 -3.27 30.67 20.95
N LYS A 927 -3.78 29.43 20.88
CA LYS A 927 -3.06 28.20 21.27
C LYS A 927 -2.29 27.53 20.12
N VAL A 928 -2.52 27.94 18.87
CA VAL A 928 -1.93 27.33 17.67
C VAL A 928 -0.42 27.59 17.63
N ARG A 929 0.33 26.57 17.21
CA ARG A 929 1.79 26.62 17.09
C ARG A 929 2.29 26.45 15.67
N ASP A 930 1.49 25.79 14.84
CA ASP A 930 1.81 25.44 13.47
C ASP A 930 0.64 25.84 12.55
N MET A 931 0.95 26.68 11.56
CA MET A 931 0.05 27.11 10.50
C MET A 931 0.67 26.84 9.11
N SER A 932 1.66 25.94 9.03
CA SER A 932 2.28 25.55 7.77
C SER A 932 1.24 25.04 6.78
N GLY A 933 1.37 25.41 5.50
CA GLY A 933 0.48 25.00 4.41
C GLY A 933 -1.01 25.34 4.58
N LEU A 934 -1.42 26.12 5.60
CA LEU A 934 -2.82 26.24 6.03
C LEU A 934 -3.79 26.59 4.89
N PHE A 935 -3.39 27.45 3.96
CA PHE A 935 -4.13 27.82 2.75
C PHE A 935 -3.34 27.56 1.45
N TYR A 936 -2.38 26.61 1.46
CA TYR A 936 -1.62 26.23 0.26
C TYR A 936 -2.57 25.91 -0.89
N ARG A 937 -2.44 26.60 -2.03
CA ARG A 937 -3.31 26.45 -3.22
C ARG A 937 -4.82 26.61 -2.95
N ALA A 938 -5.24 27.23 -1.84
CA ALA A 938 -6.63 27.62 -1.60
C ALA A 938 -7.01 28.84 -2.47
N LYS A 939 -7.08 28.62 -3.79
CA LYS A 939 -7.08 29.66 -4.84
C LYS A 939 -8.20 30.70 -4.71
N GLU A 940 -9.36 30.32 -4.16
CA GLU A 940 -10.48 31.24 -3.91
C GLU A 940 -10.39 32.00 -2.58
N PHE A 941 -9.57 31.57 -1.62
CA PHE A 941 -9.57 32.12 -0.26
C PHE A 941 -9.13 33.58 -0.22
N ASN A 942 -10.00 34.45 0.29
CA ASN A 942 -9.72 35.89 0.44
C ASN A 942 -10.55 36.52 1.58
N GLN A 943 -10.68 35.83 2.72
CA GLN A 943 -11.43 36.31 3.89
C GLN A 943 -10.52 36.93 4.94
N TYR A 944 -11.02 37.97 5.63
CA TYR A 944 -10.24 38.73 6.60
C TYR A 944 -9.90 37.88 7.83
N ILE A 945 -8.61 37.82 8.18
CA ILE A 945 -8.03 37.06 9.30
C ILE A 945 -7.01 37.89 10.12
N GLY A 946 -6.87 39.19 9.85
CA GLY A 946 -5.95 40.09 10.56
C GLY A 946 -6.26 40.31 12.05
N GLY A 947 -7.40 39.82 12.55
CA GLY A 947 -7.77 39.81 13.97
C GLY A 947 -7.32 38.58 14.76
N TRP A 948 -6.64 37.62 14.12
CA TRP A 948 -6.10 36.43 14.77
C TRP A 948 -4.89 36.72 15.68
N ASP A 949 -4.89 36.13 16.89
CA ASP A 949 -3.72 36.10 17.77
C ASP A 949 -2.78 34.97 17.36
N VAL A 950 -1.78 35.30 16.53
CA VAL A 950 -0.75 34.35 16.07
C VAL A 950 0.51 34.33 16.96
N SER A 951 0.48 34.96 18.14
CA SER A 951 1.68 35.16 18.98
C SER A 951 2.37 33.88 19.47
N ASN A 952 1.69 32.73 19.44
CA ASN A 952 2.27 31.41 19.77
C ASN A 952 2.73 30.59 18.54
N VAL A 953 2.48 31.07 17.32
CA VAL A 953 2.85 30.39 16.07
C VAL A 953 4.37 30.44 15.88
N ARG A 954 4.93 29.32 15.42
CA ARG A 954 6.37 29.15 15.17
C ARG A 954 6.71 28.87 13.71
N ASP A 955 5.78 28.25 12.99
CA ASP A 955 5.95 27.91 11.58
C ASP A 955 4.75 28.41 10.77
N MET A 956 5.08 29.12 9.68
CA MET A 956 4.15 29.67 8.68
C MET A 956 4.62 29.31 7.26
N HIS A 957 5.44 28.26 7.07
CA HIS A 957 5.91 27.90 5.73
C HIS A 957 4.73 27.56 4.81
N GLU A 958 4.81 28.03 3.57
CA GLU A 958 3.80 27.78 2.53
C GLU A 958 2.35 28.22 2.88
N MET A 959 2.14 28.96 3.98
CA MET A 959 0.81 29.25 4.55
C MET A 959 -0.20 29.84 3.56
N PHE A 960 0.25 30.67 2.61
CA PHE A 960 -0.55 31.22 1.51
C PHE A 960 0.06 30.94 0.13
N ALA A 961 0.98 29.98 0.00
CA ALA A 961 1.59 29.68 -1.29
C ALA A 961 0.52 29.25 -2.30
N PHE A 962 0.52 29.88 -3.47
CA PHE A 962 -0.45 29.71 -4.56
C PHE A 962 -1.92 29.99 -4.17
N ALA A 963 -2.18 30.66 -3.04
CA ALA A 963 -3.47 31.21 -2.68
C ALA A 963 -3.75 32.48 -3.50
N SER A 964 -3.89 32.30 -4.82
CA SER A 964 -3.74 33.37 -5.84
C SER A 964 -4.57 34.64 -5.63
N LYS A 965 -5.72 34.56 -4.94
CA LYS A 965 -6.62 35.70 -4.66
C LYS A 965 -6.42 36.34 -3.28
N PHE A 966 -5.64 35.74 -2.39
CA PHE A 966 -5.50 36.22 -1.01
C PHE A 966 -4.83 37.61 -0.97
N ASN A 967 -5.53 38.59 -0.43
CA ASN A 967 -5.05 39.97 -0.32
C ASN A 967 -5.72 40.72 0.85
N GLN A 968 -5.78 40.11 2.03
CA GLN A 968 -6.41 40.68 3.23
C GLN A 968 -5.38 41.19 4.22
N ASP A 969 -5.70 42.29 4.90
CA ASP A 969 -4.81 42.91 5.89
C ASP A 969 -4.53 41.95 7.06
N ILE A 970 -3.24 41.71 7.29
CA ILE A 970 -2.63 40.89 8.34
C ILE A 970 -1.45 41.62 9.00
N GLY A 971 -1.29 42.93 8.76
CA GLY A 971 -0.16 43.74 9.23
C GLY A 971 -0.14 43.99 10.74
N GLN A 972 -1.15 43.55 11.49
CA GLN A 972 -1.27 43.67 12.95
C GLN A 972 -0.90 42.38 13.72
N TRP A 973 -0.51 41.32 13.01
CA TRP A 973 -0.09 40.05 13.61
C TRP A 973 1.23 40.17 14.41
N ASP A 974 1.27 39.58 15.61
CA ASP A 974 2.49 39.38 16.39
C ASP A 974 3.25 38.14 15.87
N THR A 975 4.15 38.36 14.93
CA THR A 975 5.01 37.32 14.36
C THR A 975 6.26 37.02 15.20
N SER A 976 6.42 37.63 16.39
CA SER A 976 7.70 37.64 17.11
C SER A 976 8.24 36.25 17.46
N ASN A 977 7.40 35.21 17.52
CA ASN A 977 7.81 33.83 17.80
C ASN A 977 7.95 32.92 16.57
N VAL A 978 7.72 33.44 15.36
CA VAL A 978 7.87 32.71 14.10
C VAL A 978 9.36 32.51 13.79
N ILE A 979 9.72 31.29 13.37
CA ILE A 979 11.08 30.85 13.03
C ILE A 979 11.19 30.58 11.51
N ASN A 980 10.10 30.15 10.88
CA ASN A 980 10.06 29.74 9.48
C ASN A 980 8.95 30.48 8.73
N MET A 981 9.33 31.21 7.67
CA MET A 981 8.44 31.91 6.74
C MET A 981 8.74 31.52 5.27
N SER A 982 9.40 30.37 5.06
CA SER A 982 9.74 29.93 3.71
C SER A 982 8.49 29.72 2.83
N SER A 983 8.55 30.18 1.59
CA SER A 983 7.44 30.14 0.62
C SER A 983 6.10 30.72 1.10
N MET A 984 6.04 31.51 2.19
CA MET A 984 4.78 31.93 2.82
C MET A 984 3.77 32.56 1.84
N PHE A 985 4.24 33.32 0.84
CA PHE A 985 3.45 33.91 -0.24
C PHE A 985 3.92 33.48 -1.65
N GLU A 986 4.58 32.33 -1.78
CA GLU A 986 5.07 31.82 -3.09
C GLU A 986 3.89 31.62 -4.06
N GLY A 987 3.79 32.39 -5.13
CA GLY A 987 2.67 32.34 -6.09
C GLY A 987 1.36 32.98 -5.59
N ALA A 988 1.39 33.73 -4.48
CA ALA A 988 0.25 34.52 -4.00
C ALA A 988 0.09 35.81 -4.84
N THR A 989 -0.23 35.65 -6.13
CA THR A 989 -0.14 36.69 -7.18
C THR A 989 -0.78 38.03 -6.84
N CYS A 990 -1.88 38.05 -6.08
CA CYS A 990 -2.59 39.27 -5.71
C CYS A 990 -2.17 39.89 -4.35
N PHE A 991 -1.28 39.27 -3.58
CA PHE A 991 -0.95 39.72 -2.22
C PHE A 991 -0.12 41.02 -2.21
N ASN A 992 -0.61 42.06 -1.55
CA ASN A 992 0.07 43.36 -1.48
C ASN A 992 -0.28 44.15 -0.20
N GLN A 993 -0.24 43.49 0.97
CA GLN A 993 -0.67 44.06 2.26
C GLN A 993 0.49 44.47 3.18
N ALA A 994 0.25 45.47 4.04
CA ALA A 994 1.28 46.23 4.74
C ALA A 994 1.86 45.49 5.97
N ILE A 995 2.73 44.51 5.72
CA ILE A 995 3.38 43.65 6.73
C ILE A 995 4.69 44.24 7.33
N GLY A 996 5.04 45.48 7.00
CA GLY A 996 6.26 46.16 7.46
C GLY A 996 6.33 46.49 8.97
N GLN A 997 5.40 46.00 9.78
CA GLN A 997 5.39 46.13 11.25
C GLN A 997 5.62 44.78 11.97
N TRP A 998 5.69 43.68 11.23
CA TRP A 998 6.00 42.35 11.76
C TRP A 998 7.40 42.30 12.41
N ASP A 999 7.48 41.67 13.59
CA ASP A 999 8.75 41.28 14.20
C ASP A 999 9.19 39.94 13.59
N VAL A 1000 10.21 40.00 12.73
CA VAL A 1000 10.82 38.83 12.09
C VAL A 1000 12.18 38.47 12.72
N SER A 1001 12.53 39.06 13.86
CA SER A 1001 13.86 38.92 14.48
C SER A 1001 14.23 37.48 14.87
N LYS A 1002 13.25 36.57 15.04
CA LYS A 1002 13.49 35.14 15.29
C LYS A 1002 13.50 34.25 14.03
N VAL A 1003 13.17 34.80 12.85
CA VAL A 1003 13.06 34.03 11.60
C VAL A 1003 14.46 33.63 11.11
N THR A 1004 14.64 32.35 10.80
CA THR A 1004 15.87 31.83 10.18
C THR A 1004 15.70 31.51 8.68
N GLU A 1005 14.49 31.20 8.23
CA GLU A 1005 14.22 30.79 6.84
C GLU A 1005 13.21 31.72 6.16
N MET A 1006 13.65 32.40 5.09
CA MET A 1006 12.85 33.26 4.20
C MET A 1006 12.98 32.87 2.72
N SER A 1007 13.52 31.67 2.43
CA SER A 1007 13.56 31.09 1.08
C SER A 1007 12.21 31.23 0.39
N LYS A 1008 12.16 31.76 -0.84
CA LYS A 1008 10.96 31.88 -1.69
C LYS A 1008 9.79 32.69 -1.10
N MET A 1009 9.96 33.42 0.01
CA MET A 1009 8.85 34.03 0.77
C MET A 1009 7.85 34.84 -0.09
N PHE A 1010 8.32 35.52 -1.15
CA PHE A 1010 7.51 36.27 -2.13
C PHE A 1010 7.76 35.82 -3.58
N ASN A 1011 8.24 34.59 -3.81
CA ASN A 1011 8.52 34.07 -5.15
C ASN A 1011 7.22 34.02 -5.99
N GLY A 1012 7.10 34.79 -7.07
CA GLY A 1012 5.87 34.89 -7.86
C GLY A 1012 4.72 35.68 -7.19
N ALA A 1013 4.99 36.41 -6.11
CA ALA A 1013 4.02 37.37 -5.55
C ALA A 1013 4.00 38.66 -6.40
N GLU A 1014 3.47 38.56 -7.62
CA GLU A 1014 3.61 39.58 -8.68
C GLU A 1014 3.22 41.01 -8.26
N GLU A 1015 2.17 41.16 -7.47
CA GLU A 1015 1.67 42.46 -6.99
C GLU A 1015 2.43 43.04 -5.78
N PHE A 1016 3.25 42.26 -5.06
CA PHE A 1016 3.79 42.67 -3.77
C PHE A 1016 4.78 43.83 -3.88
N ASN A 1017 4.47 44.95 -3.22
CA ASN A 1017 5.34 46.13 -3.19
C ASN A 1017 5.16 46.96 -1.90
N GLN A 1018 5.14 46.31 -0.73
CA GLN A 1018 5.00 46.99 0.57
C GLN A 1018 6.34 47.13 1.29
N TYR A 1019 6.52 48.26 2.00
CA TYR A 1019 7.77 48.58 2.66
C TYR A 1019 8.10 47.59 3.79
N ILE A 1020 9.27 46.94 3.69
CA ILE A 1020 9.80 45.96 4.65
C ILE A 1020 11.24 46.27 5.09
N GLY A 1021 11.81 47.42 4.69
CA GLY A 1021 13.15 47.87 5.08
C GLY A 1021 13.37 48.18 6.57
N GLY A 1022 12.32 48.01 7.39
CA GLY A 1022 12.40 48.10 8.85
C GLY A 1022 12.57 46.75 9.57
N TRP A 1023 12.52 45.62 8.85
CA TRP A 1023 12.66 44.28 9.41
C TRP A 1023 14.08 43.98 9.93
N ASP A 1024 14.18 43.35 11.10
CA ASP A 1024 15.42 42.76 11.62
C ASP A 1024 15.59 41.34 11.05
N VAL A 1025 16.35 41.24 9.97
CA VAL A 1025 16.69 39.96 9.31
C VAL A 1025 18.00 39.35 9.81
N SER A 1026 18.59 39.85 10.91
CA SER A 1026 19.94 39.48 11.37
C SER A 1026 20.12 38.03 11.84
N ASN A 1027 19.04 37.25 11.95
CA ASN A 1027 19.07 35.81 12.23
C ASN A 1027 18.75 34.92 11.01
N VAL A 1028 18.40 35.51 9.85
CA VAL A 1028 18.06 34.78 8.63
C VAL A 1028 19.31 34.11 8.02
N LYS A 1029 19.15 32.86 7.60
CA LYS A 1029 20.17 32.01 6.98
C LYS A 1029 19.94 31.81 5.49
N SER A 1030 18.69 31.79 5.03
CA SER A 1030 18.36 31.63 3.62
C SER A 1030 17.35 32.67 3.14
N MET A 1031 17.68 33.30 2.02
CA MET A 1031 16.84 34.19 1.21
C MET A 1031 16.82 33.73 -0.27
N VAL A 1032 17.10 32.45 -0.51
CA VAL A 1032 17.05 31.82 -1.85
C VAL A 1032 15.73 32.14 -2.54
N GLU A 1033 15.77 32.71 -3.74
CA GLU A 1033 14.58 33.05 -4.54
C GLU A 1033 13.53 33.96 -3.84
N MET A 1034 13.88 34.66 -2.75
CA MET A 1034 12.92 35.36 -1.88
C MET A 1034 11.96 36.31 -2.61
N PHE A 1035 12.43 37.02 -3.64
CA PHE A 1035 11.65 37.93 -4.50
C PHE A 1035 11.67 37.51 -5.98
N LYS A 1036 12.00 36.25 -6.28
CA LYS A 1036 12.03 35.74 -7.67
C LYS A 1036 10.65 35.95 -8.31
N GLY A 1037 10.59 36.55 -9.49
CA GLY A 1037 9.33 36.87 -10.16
C GLY A 1037 8.39 37.85 -9.41
N ALA A 1038 8.81 38.52 -8.33
CA ALA A 1038 8.02 39.54 -7.64
C ALA A 1038 7.97 40.83 -8.49
N LEU A 1039 7.16 40.82 -9.54
CA LEU A 1039 7.23 41.76 -10.67
C LEU A 1039 7.19 43.24 -10.28
N LYS A 1040 6.48 43.61 -9.20
CA LYS A 1040 6.32 45.00 -8.74
C LYS A 1040 7.18 45.39 -7.55
N PHE A 1041 7.96 44.48 -6.96
CA PHE A 1041 8.72 44.79 -5.75
C PHE A 1041 9.83 45.81 -6.02
N ASN A 1042 9.73 47.01 -5.43
CA ASN A 1042 10.81 47.97 -5.40
C ASN A 1042 10.75 48.84 -4.13
N GLN A 1043 11.36 48.36 -3.05
CA GLN A 1043 11.39 49.01 -1.74
C GLN A 1043 12.82 49.12 -1.21
N ASP A 1044 13.11 50.16 -0.43
CA ASP A 1044 14.39 50.30 0.27
C ASP A 1044 14.57 49.18 1.30
N ILE A 1045 15.61 48.38 1.12
CA ILE A 1045 16.10 47.31 2.01
C ILE A 1045 17.62 47.42 2.25
N GLU A 1046 18.24 48.58 1.96
CA GLU A 1046 19.70 48.76 2.07
C GLU A 1046 20.21 48.60 3.52
N LYS A 1047 19.32 48.74 4.50
CA LYS A 1047 19.59 48.69 5.95
C LYS A 1047 19.55 47.29 6.57
N TRP A 1048 19.18 46.25 5.82
CA TRP A 1048 19.11 44.88 6.31
C TRP A 1048 20.50 44.31 6.67
N ASP A 1049 20.64 43.76 7.88
CA ASP A 1049 21.82 42.99 8.28
C ASP A 1049 21.71 41.56 7.74
N VAL A 1050 22.27 41.32 6.56
CA VAL A 1050 22.34 40.00 5.93
C VAL A 1050 23.61 39.21 6.28
N SER A 1051 24.40 39.65 7.27
CA SER A 1051 25.71 39.04 7.62
C SER A 1051 25.65 37.59 8.09
N ARG A 1052 24.44 37.02 8.28
CA ARG A 1052 24.22 35.59 8.60
C ARG A 1052 23.60 34.76 7.49
N VAL A 1053 23.24 35.37 6.35
CA VAL A 1053 22.67 34.64 5.22
C VAL A 1053 23.76 33.78 4.58
N GLU A 1054 23.55 32.46 4.62
CA GLU A 1054 24.42 31.45 4.00
C GLU A 1054 24.00 31.16 2.55
N TYR A 1055 22.72 31.37 2.19
CA TYR A 1055 22.19 31.07 0.86
C TYR A 1055 21.31 32.22 0.33
N MET A 1056 21.67 32.78 -0.83
CA MET A 1056 20.99 33.95 -1.44
C MET A 1056 20.97 33.90 -3.00
N PHE A 1057 21.04 32.71 -3.60
CA PHE A 1057 21.01 32.60 -5.06
C PHE A 1057 19.61 32.95 -5.61
N SER A 1058 19.59 33.57 -6.81
CA SER A 1058 18.36 33.93 -7.54
C SER A 1058 17.36 34.80 -6.78
N MET A 1059 17.76 35.48 -5.70
CA MET A 1059 16.88 36.24 -4.79
C MET A 1059 15.99 37.26 -5.50
N PHE A 1060 16.48 37.90 -6.56
CA PHE A 1060 15.77 38.92 -7.36
C PHE A 1060 15.57 38.50 -8.83
N ASP A 1061 15.72 37.21 -9.16
CA ASP A 1061 15.59 36.73 -10.54
C ASP A 1061 14.18 37.04 -11.08
N GLY A 1062 14.08 37.82 -12.15
CA GLY A 1062 12.80 38.28 -12.68
C GLY A 1062 12.03 39.31 -11.83
N ALA A 1063 12.62 39.89 -10.77
CA ALA A 1063 12.03 40.99 -9.98
C ALA A 1063 12.11 42.34 -10.73
N ARG A 1064 11.37 42.46 -11.84
CA ARG A 1064 11.58 43.48 -12.91
C ARG A 1064 11.49 44.94 -12.48
N ALA A 1065 10.90 45.25 -11.33
CA ALA A 1065 10.79 46.61 -10.82
C ALA A 1065 11.96 47.03 -9.90
N PHE A 1066 12.78 46.11 -9.41
CA PHE A 1066 13.75 46.38 -8.35
C PHE A 1066 15.01 47.10 -8.86
N ASP A 1067 15.24 48.33 -8.39
CA ASP A 1067 16.44 49.14 -8.70
C ASP A 1067 17.24 49.58 -7.46
N GLY A 1068 16.97 48.95 -6.30
CA GLY A 1068 17.55 49.29 -4.99
C GLY A 1068 19.06 49.04 -4.85
N SER A 1069 19.72 49.86 -4.01
CA SER A 1069 21.13 49.69 -3.66
C SER A 1069 21.34 48.58 -2.63
N LEU A 1070 22.11 47.56 -3.00
CA LEU A 1070 22.55 46.48 -2.11
C LEU A 1070 24.02 46.65 -1.66
N ARG A 1071 24.62 47.83 -1.83
CA ARG A 1071 26.07 48.06 -1.64
C ARG A 1071 26.54 48.01 -0.18
N CYS A 1072 25.61 48.11 0.76
CA CYS A 1072 25.90 48.13 2.20
C CYS A 1072 25.82 46.74 2.86
N TRP A 1073 25.43 45.70 2.12
CA TRP A 1073 25.23 44.34 2.64
C TRP A 1073 26.55 43.57 2.84
N ASP A 1074 26.76 42.99 4.03
CA ASP A 1074 27.87 42.06 4.29
C ASP A 1074 27.54 40.66 3.77
N MET A 1075 28.04 40.37 2.57
CA MET A 1075 27.86 39.08 1.89
C MET A 1075 28.90 38.02 2.27
N SER A 1076 29.73 38.24 3.31
CA SER A 1076 30.92 37.40 3.59
C SER A 1076 30.64 35.93 3.94
N LYS A 1077 29.43 35.58 4.36
CA LYS A 1077 29.01 34.18 4.61
C LYS A 1077 28.24 33.52 3.47
N ALA A 1078 27.72 34.30 2.52
CA ALA A 1078 26.78 33.83 1.53
C ALA A 1078 27.50 33.00 0.44
N ARG A 1079 27.04 31.76 0.27
CA ARG A 1079 27.58 30.79 -0.70
C ARG A 1079 26.78 30.87 -2.01
N ASN A 1080 27.46 30.60 -3.13
CA ASN A 1080 26.87 30.58 -4.47
C ASN A 1080 26.06 31.85 -4.82
N THR A 1081 26.61 33.03 -4.55
CA THR A 1081 25.97 34.35 -4.70
C THR A 1081 25.80 34.81 -6.16
N TYR A 1082 25.07 34.03 -6.96
CA TYR A 1082 24.50 34.50 -8.22
C TYR A 1082 23.30 35.43 -7.96
N LEU A 1083 23.63 36.63 -7.49
CA LEU A 1083 22.74 37.80 -7.45
C LEU A 1083 22.59 38.35 -8.87
N MET A 1084 21.71 37.74 -9.68
CA MET A 1084 21.28 38.36 -10.93
C MET A 1084 20.36 39.55 -10.61
N MET A 1085 20.99 40.73 -10.47
CA MET A 1085 20.29 42.00 -10.62
C MET A 1085 19.69 42.09 -12.04
N PRO A 1086 18.49 42.68 -12.21
CA PRO A 1086 17.90 42.86 -13.53
C PRO A 1086 18.78 43.74 -14.44
N TYR A 1087 18.83 43.37 -15.73
CA TYR A 1087 19.54 44.07 -16.82
C TYR A 1087 18.62 45.02 -17.59
#